data_AF-Q6FX40-F1
#
_entry.id   AF-Q6FX40-F1
#
_cell.length_a   1.000
_cell.length_b   1.000
_cell.length_c   1.000
_cell.angle_alpha   90.00
_cell.angle_beta   90.00
_cell.angle_gamma   90.00
#
_symmetry.space_group_name_H-M   'P 1'
#
loop_
_entity.id
_entity.type
_entity.pdbx_description
1 polymer ?
#
loop_
_entity_poly.entity_id
_entity_poly.type
_entity_poly.pdbx_seq_one_letter_code
_entity_poly.pdbx_strand_id
1 'polypeptide(L)'
;MKSNVFVGVKPMVGTVNGTETDLKDDVDYILAPVTNGRYREIVSRVISENRKSGDPLDHYSIDVPEPQLQEIGIPPFNDDPKQYIGLLASWLDLETADPVLRDVAFQVLLNECKYSRFIGVSKLIVAPPKNVLEIQKYARMVADLLNDPVVTEMPQLTLSISLPLCELSDPLATWELWNTIKNLCGAHECLTVSLALPKNKTPTHVLERWLTEPVSCLLLSSSIFVTNQHGFPVLQKYNQNIIFRFQEINGRNMLGQNELCIIMHGLEKFANDVKGGKASFINYINFILKKGDKLILQNMSKMLKACEKLAEPRILPQLKPHSEDLSNQTYALFEEDIVKYDLYEVAIKDAILENTKIWKNRGSSFITILVAGAGRGPLVDRVFKVLQELSILSECRVIAIEKNSRAYLYLQKRNFDKWQNRVTLINEDIQNWQINMAESQRTKVDLCISELLGSFGCNELSPECLLSLQKYHSQKETVYIPQSYSSYIAPIACPVLDMQLQKMCKQDLHVNVTQQPWVLHNIPYQTLSSKVNELWTFSHPMSEASNLQHDIVSEFKIKHRAEVNALIGYFSAVLYGDVILSIVPEGTIVRVPQSKNNHEGEALHSTPDKSAHTNDNKYYFKKIDKTPGLTSWSPMIFPLSQPLLVSDDTELSVMMSRRHNGKYTWYEWSLESYVYMVVTSTSTASDATMEVITPNNNAHNVTQEESKRVTSPHPYAPGWTFSANKSKDAQPLSKRKISNSSPFDKQQKLYSGRVSIDNEEMHHQDFEEGDTNNQINGWTNGWTSVNDLHRATEAIVPAYDIGNEPQEKIEKEKEIEKEKEKEVHIRVKTGVTMLHNSRGRCSRIELR
;
A
#
# COMPACT_ATOMS: atom_id res chain seq x y z
N MET A 1 -9.62 27.34 8.76
CA MET A 1 -8.98 26.02 8.64
C MET A 1 -8.95 25.70 7.16
N LYS A 2 -7.76 25.70 6.55
CA LYS A 2 -7.55 25.23 5.18
C LYS A 2 -7.58 23.69 5.22
N SER A 3 -8.06 23.06 4.16
CA SER A 3 -8.09 21.59 4.09
C SER A 3 -6.67 21.03 3.91
N ASN A 4 -6.50 19.73 4.17
CA ASN A 4 -5.26 19.02 3.83
C ASN A 4 -5.13 18.73 2.32
N VAL A 5 -6.20 18.92 1.56
CA VAL A 5 -6.26 18.74 0.10
C VAL A 5 -6.41 20.09 -0.57
N PHE A 6 -5.62 20.32 -1.62
CA PHE A 6 -5.57 21.57 -2.36
C PHE A 6 -6.58 21.56 -3.52
N VAL A 7 -7.05 22.74 -3.93
CA VAL A 7 -8.02 22.90 -5.02
C VAL A 7 -7.45 23.75 -6.13
N GLY A 8 -7.58 23.29 -7.37
CA GLY A 8 -7.09 24.00 -8.55
C GLY A 8 -8.03 23.95 -9.74
N VAL A 9 -7.70 24.73 -10.77
CA VAL A 9 -8.50 24.87 -12.00
C VAL A 9 -7.62 24.79 -13.24
N LYS A 10 -8.17 24.21 -14.31
CA LYS A 10 -7.62 24.31 -15.67
C LYS A 10 -8.36 25.44 -16.41
N PRO A 11 -7.75 26.63 -16.62
CA PRO A 11 -8.35 27.72 -17.38
C PRO A 11 -8.45 27.38 -18.87
N MET A 12 -9.18 28.23 -19.62
CA MET A 12 -9.27 28.09 -21.08
C MET A 12 -7.92 28.35 -21.77
N VAL A 13 -7.67 27.62 -22.86
CA VAL A 13 -6.47 27.83 -23.69
C VAL A 13 -6.63 29.15 -24.45
N GLY A 14 -5.83 30.16 -24.10
CA GLY A 14 -5.81 31.48 -24.73
C GLY A 14 -6.05 32.67 -23.78
N THR A 15 -6.63 32.45 -22.59
CA THR A 15 -6.97 33.52 -21.62
C THR A 15 -5.89 33.83 -20.58
N VAL A 16 -4.63 33.45 -20.84
CA VAL A 16 -3.48 33.78 -19.94
C VAL A 16 -3.34 35.30 -19.76
N ASN A 17 -3.75 36.09 -20.77
CA ASN A 17 -3.86 37.54 -20.69
C ASN A 17 -5.14 37.97 -19.94
N GLY A 18 -5.06 37.95 -18.60
CA GLY A 18 -5.68 38.94 -17.72
C GLY A 18 -7.21 38.95 -17.51
N THR A 19 -8.01 38.17 -18.24
CA THR A 19 -9.48 38.36 -18.29
C THR A 19 -10.34 37.38 -17.48
N GLU A 20 -9.79 36.26 -17.00
CA GLU A 20 -10.48 35.41 -16.00
C GLU A 20 -10.04 35.81 -14.58
N THR A 21 -10.47 36.99 -14.10
CA THR A 21 -10.19 37.48 -12.74
C THR A 21 -11.02 36.78 -11.67
N ASP A 22 -12.26 36.41 -11.99
CA ASP A 22 -13.34 36.14 -11.00
C ASP A 22 -13.21 34.83 -10.21
N LEU A 23 -12.18 34.01 -10.49
CA LEU A 23 -11.94 32.73 -9.81
C LEU A 23 -10.55 32.65 -9.18
N LYS A 24 -9.70 33.65 -9.40
CA LYS A 24 -8.28 33.53 -9.08
C LYS A 24 -8.01 33.44 -7.59
N ASP A 25 -8.84 34.05 -6.74
CA ASP A 25 -8.52 34.18 -5.31
C ASP A 25 -9.03 33.03 -4.42
N ASP A 26 -9.86 32.14 -4.97
CA ASP A 26 -10.44 30.97 -4.26
C ASP A 26 -9.72 29.63 -4.56
N VAL A 27 -8.59 29.66 -5.29
CA VAL A 27 -7.86 28.47 -5.76
C VAL A 27 -6.38 28.47 -5.35
N ASP A 28 -5.85 27.29 -5.07
CA ASP A 28 -4.45 27.05 -4.70
C ASP A 28 -3.55 26.88 -5.93
N TYR A 29 -4.05 26.17 -6.95
CA TYR A 29 -3.28 25.75 -8.13
C TYR A 29 -3.93 26.12 -9.46
N ILE A 30 -3.11 26.50 -10.43
CA ILE A 30 -3.51 26.68 -11.83
C ILE A 30 -2.84 25.59 -12.68
N LEU A 31 -3.64 24.79 -13.38
CA LEU A 31 -3.15 23.76 -14.30
C LEU A 31 -3.01 24.35 -15.72
N ALA A 32 -1.78 24.67 -16.13
CA ALA A 32 -1.48 25.37 -17.39
C ALA A 32 -0.43 24.62 -18.23
N PRO A 33 -0.48 24.70 -19.57
CA PRO A 33 0.53 24.08 -20.43
C PRO A 33 1.88 24.78 -20.28
N VAL A 34 2.97 24.01 -20.19
CA VAL A 34 4.32 24.56 -20.01
C VAL A 34 4.74 25.35 -21.25
N THR A 35 4.51 24.79 -22.44
CA THR A 35 4.63 25.48 -23.73
C THR A 35 3.29 25.61 -24.45
N ASN A 36 3.18 26.61 -25.32
CA ASN A 36 1.98 26.93 -26.08
C ASN A 36 2.08 26.45 -27.55
N GLY A 37 1.03 26.69 -28.34
CA GLY A 37 0.93 26.21 -29.73
C GLY A 37 2.08 26.64 -30.65
N ARG A 38 2.71 27.80 -30.40
CA ARG A 38 3.83 28.30 -31.21
C ARG A 38 5.09 27.45 -31.08
N TYR A 39 5.35 26.90 -29.89
CA TYR A 39 6.50 25.99 -29.71
C TYR A 39 6.33 24.75 -30.58
N ARG A 40 5.12 24.17 -30.61
CA ARG A 40 4.78 23.05 -31.52
C ARG A 40 5.02 23.41 -32.98
N GLU A 41 4.64 24.61 -33.42
CA GLU A 41 4.86 25.07 -34.80
C GLU A 41 6.36 25.18 -35.14
N ILE A 42 7.19 25.67 -34.21
CA ILE A 42 8.64 25.77 -34.35
C ILE A 42 9.27 24.38 -34.42
N VAL A 43 8.96 23.47 -33.48
CA VAL A 43 9.47 22.09 -33.52
C VAL A 43 9.03 21.38 -34.81
N SER A 44 7.78 21.58 -35.25
CA SER A 44 7.28 21.03 -36.51
C SER A 44 8.05 21.57 -37.73
N ARG A 45 8.43 22.86 -37.70
CA ARG A 45 9.26 23.48 -38.73
C ARG A 45 10.65 22.86 -38.79
N VAL A 46 11.33 22.75 -37.64
CA VAL A 46 12.67 22.14 -37.52
C VAL A 46 12.66 20.69 -38.05
N ILE A 47 11.67 19.87 -37.69
CA ILE A 47 11.49 18.53 -38.24
C ILE A 47 11.32 18.57 -39.77
N SER A 48 10.53 19.51 -40.29
CA SER A 48 10.27 19.63 -41.73
C SER A 48 11.47 20.14 -42.54
N GLU A 49 12.34 20.93 -41.92
CA GLU A 49 13.54 21.50 -42.54
C GLU A 49 14.63 20.42 -42.62
N ASN A 50 14.93 19.69 -41.53
CA ASN A 50 15.92 18.60 -41.60
C ASN A 50 15.49 17.48 -42.58
N ARG A 51 14.18 17.20 -42.69
CA ARG A 51 13.63 16.28 -43.71
C ARG A 51 13.78 16.77 -45.16
N LYS A 52 13.99 18.08 -45.40
CA LYS A 52 14.21 18.65 -46.74
C LYS A 52 15.70 18.78 -47.10
N SER A 53 16.58 18.94 -46.12
CA SER A 53 18.02 19.12 -46.35
C SER A 53 18.71 17.89 -46.96
N GLY A 54 18.14 16.69 -46.78
CA GLY A 54 18.44 15.51 -47.60
C GLY A 54 19.84 14.89 -47.48
N ASP A 55 20.67 15.31 -46.52
CA ASP A 55 21.98 14.71 -46.28
C ASP A 55 21.85 13.42 -45.44
N PRO A 56 22.26 12.24 -45.97
CA PRO A 56 22.12 10.96 -45.26
C PRO A 56 22.87 10.86 -43.92
N LEU A 57 23.82 11.76 -43.64
CA LEU A 57 24.61 11.79 -42.41
C LEU A 57 23.96 12.66 -41.31
N ASP A 58 23.28 13.75 -41.66
CA ASP A 58 22.65 14.69 -40.69
C ASP A 58 21.24 14.26 -40.23
N HIS A 59 20.67 13.23 -40.85
CA HIS A 59 19.34 12.71 -40.49
C HIS A 59 19.24 12.10 -39.08
N TYR A 60 20.34 11.96 -38.35
CA TYR A 60 20.39 11.29 -37.04
C TYR A 60 20.35 12.21 -35.81
N SER A 61 20.46 13.54 -35.98
CA SER A 61 20.49 14.49 -34.86
C SER A 61 19.70 15.75 -35.18
N ILE A 62 18.42 15.79 -34.79
CA ILE A 62 17.65 17.04 -34.76
C ILE A 62 17.91 17.71 -33.41
N ASP A 63 18.44 18.93 -33.39
CA ASP A 63 18.52 19.75 -32.18
C ASP A 63 17.24 20.58 -32.02
N VAL A 64 16.57 20.46 -30.86
CA VAL A 64 15.32 21.15 -30.57
C VAL A 64 15.61 22.41 -29.73
N PRO A 65 15.38 23.62 -30.25
CA PRO A 65 15.70 24.85 -29.54
C PRO A 65 14.90 25.00 -28.24
N GLU A 66 15.48 25.64 -27.23
CA GLU A 66 14.79 25.93 -25.97
C GLU A 66 13.67 26.99 -26.17
N PRO A 67 12.52 26.85 -25.49
CA PRO A 67 11.34 27.69 -25.73
C PRO A 67 11.57 29.15 -25.34
N GLN A 68 11.16 30.07 -26.21
CA GLN A 68 11.27 31.51 -25.98
C GLN A 68 10.05 32.10 -25.23
N LEU A 69 10.15 33.36 -24.82
CA LEU A 69 9.10 34.08 -24.06
C LEU A 69 7.71 34.08 -24.75
N GLN A 70 7.67 33.96 -26.08
CA GLN A 70 6.41 33.91 -26.84
C GLN A 70 5.82 32.50 -26.99
N GLU A 71 6.56 31.48 -26.58
CA GLU A 71 6.32 30.05 -26.80
C GLU A 71 5.99 29.30 -25.51
N ILE A 72 6.33 29.86 -24.35
CA ILE A 72 5.89 29.40 -23.03
C ILE A 72 4.38 29.63 -22.81
N GLY A 73 3.76 28.77 -21.99
CA GLY A 73 2.37 28.91 -21.54
C GLY A 73 2.22 29.33 -20.08
N ILE A 74 3.26 29.12 -19.25
CA ILE A 74 3.37 29.64 -17.88
C ILE A 74 4.37 30.80 -17.90
N PRO A 75 4.05 32.01 -17.41
CA PRO A 75 4.98 33.14 -17.41
C PRO A 75 6.09 32.99 -16.35
N PRO A 76 7.31 33.52 -16.59
CA PRO A 76 8.42 33.45 -15.63
C PRO A 76 8.30 34.50 -14.52
N PHE A 77 7.54 35.57 -14.77
CA PHE A 77 7.25 36.62 -13.79
C PHE A 77 5.89 36.29 -13.17
N ASN A 78 5.89 35.88 -11.90
CA ASN A 78 4.68 35.54 -11.17
C ASN A 78 4.46 36.58 -10.04
N ASP A 79 3.77 37.67 -10.39
CA ASP A 79 3.36 38.70 -9.41
C ASP A 79 2.20 38.22 -8.50
N ASP A 80 1.61 37.04 -8.79
CA ASP A 80 0.52 36.42 -8.03
C ASP A 80 1.08 35.25 -7.18
N PRO A 81 0.84 35.16 -5.85
CA PRO A 81 1.41 34.12 -4.97
C PRO A 81 0.94 32.67 -5.21
N LYS A 82 0.27 32.38 -6.33
CA LYS A 82 -0.35 31.07 -6.63
C LYS A 82 0.62 30.14 -7.35
N GLN A 83 0.50 28.85 -7.07
CA GLN A 83 1.39 27.82 -7.64
C GLN A 83 0.80 27.26 -8.95
N TYR A 84 1.67 26.90 -9.89
CA TYR A 84 1.25 26.23 -11.13
C TYR A 84 1.52 24.73 -11.07
N ILE A 85 0.69 23.97 -11.79
CA ILE A 85 0.98 22.60 -12.21
C ILE A 85 1.15 22.64 -13.72
N GLY A 86 2.27 22.12 -14.22
CA GLY A 86 2.55 22.11 -15.66
C GLY A 86 1.82 20.96 -16.37
N LEU A 87 1.18 21.24 -17.50
CA LEU A 87 0.81 20.24 -18.49
C LEU A 87 1.92 20.15 -19.54
N LEU A 88 2.51 18.97 -19.69
CA LEU A 88 3.50 18.71 -20.74
C LEU A 88 2.82 18.53 -22.11
N ALA A 89 3.62 18.68 -23.17
CA ALA A 89 3.21 18.68 -24.57
C ALA A 89 2.44 17.41 -25.00
N SER A 90 1.10 17.41 -24.88
CA SER A 90 0.23 16.28 -25.25
C SER A 90 0.18 15.95 -26.76
N TRP A 91 0.71 16.83 -27.60
CA TRP A 91 0.81 16.63 -29.04
C TRP A 91 1.96 15.70 -29.45
N LEU A 92 2.91 15.42 -28.54
CA LEU A 92 4.00 14.47 -28.75
C LEU A 92 3.50 13.03 -28.92
N ASP A 93 4.22 12.24 -29.70
CA ASP A 93 4.04 10.79 -29.79
C ASP A 93 5.21 10.08 -29.08
N LEU A 94 4.95 9.61 -27.86
CA LEU A 94 5.95 8.93 -27.02
C LEU A 94 6.08 7.43 -27.36
N GLU A 95 5.22 6.92 -28.26
CA GLU A 95 5.13 5.50 -28.65
C GLU A 95 5.70 5.28 -30.07
N THR A 96 6.17 6.35 -30.72
CA THR A 96 6.68 6.31 -32.09
C THR A 96 7.85 5.33 -32.24
N ALA A 97 7.80 4.55 -33.33
CA ALA A 97 8.88 3.67 -33.73
C ALA A 97 10.09 4.45 -34.27
N ASP A 98 9.85 5.61 -34.91
CA ASP A 98 10.86 6.48 -35.51
C ASP A 98 11.85 7.01 -34.43
N PRO A 99 13.14 6.62 -34.48
CA PRO A 99 14.12 7.08 -33.51
C PRO A 99 14.29 8.60 -33.45
N VAL A 100 14.15 9.28 -34.59
CA VAL A 100 14.38 10.72 -34.71
C VAL A 100 13.22 11.48 -34.08
N LEU A 101 11.98 11.08 -34.35
CA LEU A 101 10.80 11.69 -33.68
C LEU A 101 10.76 11.37 -32.19
N ARG A 102 11.26 10.21 -31.77
CA ARG A 102 11.37 9.83 -30.36
C ARG A 102 12.39 10.69 -29.62
N ASP A 103 13.54 10.95 -30.23
CA ASP A 103 14.57 11.84 -29.68
C ASP A 103 14.07 13.29 -29.58
N VAL A 104 13.44 13.82 -30.63
CA VAL A 104 12.78 15.13 -30.61
C VAL A 104 11.72 15.22 -29.50
N ALA A 105 10.92 14.17 -29.29
CA ALA A 105 9.95 14.14 -28.20
C ALA A 105 10.61 14.17 -26.82
N PHE A 106 11.72 13.45 -26.63
CA PHE A 106 12.51 13.49 -25.39
C PHE A 106 13.08 14.89 -25.14
N GLN A 107 13.69 15.52 -26.15
CA GLN A 107 14.24 16.88 -26.05
C GLN A 107 13.16 17.92 -25.71
N VAL A 108 11.97 17.82 -26.32
CA VAL A 108 10.82 18.69 -25.98
C VAL A 108 10.44 18.54 -24.51
N LEU A 109 10.25 17.30 -24.03
CA LEU A 109 9.90 17.04 -22.62
C LEU A 109 11.00 17.54 -21.67
N LEU A 110 12.28 17.34 -22.03
CA LEU A 110 13.41 17.79 -21.23
C LEU A 110 13.46 19.32 -21.13
N ASN A 111 13.23 20.04 -22.25
CA ASN A 111 13.15 21.50 -22.26
C ASN A 111 11.96 22.03 -21.42
N GLU A 112 10.80 21.37 -21.47
CA GLU A 112 9.67 21.70 -20.59
C GLU A 112 9.97 21.43 -19.10
N CYS A 113 10.63 20.32 -18.77
CA CYS A 113 11.07 20.01 -17.40
C CYS A 113 12.11 21.02 -16.88
N LYS A 114 13.13 21.37 -17.67
CA LYS A 114 14.13 22.41 -17.34
C LYS A 114 13.45 23.74 -17.03
N TYR A 115 12.55 24.20 -17.91
CA TYR A 115 11.86 25.46 -17.73
C TYR A 115 10.98 25.44 -16.47
N SER A 116 10.20 24.37 -16.28
CA SER A 116 9.34 24.19 -15.11
C SER A 116 10.12 24.23 -13.80
N ARG A 117 11.25 23.51 -13.72
CA ARG A 117 12.19 23.53 -12.60
C ARG A 117 12.71 24.95 -12.33
N PHE A 118 13.11 25.67 -13.37
CA PHE A 118 13.63 27.04 -13.26
C PHE A 118 12.61 28.03 -12.69
N ILE A 119 11.34 27.94 -13.09
CA ILE A 119 10.26 28.80 -12.55
C ILE A 119 9.65 28.28 -11.22
N GLY A 120 10.16 27.18 -10.66
CA GLY A 120 9.69 26.61 -9.39
C GLY A 120 8.43 25.74 -9.48
N VAL A 121 8.02 25.31 -10.68
CA VAL A 121 6.92 24.35 -10.88
C VAL A 121 7.44 22.93 -10.65
N SER A 122 7.06 22.35 -9.51
CA SER A 122 7.50 21.02 -9.08
C SER A 122 6.63 19.85 -9.57
N LYS A 123 5.36 20.08 -9.94
CA LYS A 123 4.43 19.03 -10.37
C LYS A 123 4.05 19.18 -11.85
N LEU A 124 4.25 18.12 -12.61
CA LEU A 124 4.03 18.06 -14.06
C LEU A 124 3.11 16.90 -14.42
N ILE A 125 2.15 17.13 -15.31
CA ILE A 125 1.21 16.12 -15.81
C ILE A 125 1.57 15.73 -17.24
N VAL A 126 1.85 14.43 -17.43
CA VAL A 126 2.09 13.76 -18.71
C VAL A 126 0.76 13.28 -19.29
N ALA A 127 0.60 13.38 -20.61
CA ALA A 127 -0.55 12.81 -21.32
C ALA A 127 -0.55 11.27 -21.22
N PRO A 128 -1.73 10.61 -21.26
CA PRO A 128 -1.81 9.15 -21.29
C PRO A 128 -1.10 8.55 -22.52
N PRO A 129 -0.68 7.26 -22.46
CA PRO A 129 -0.32 6.50 -23.65
C PRO A 129 -1.49 6.49 -24.66
N LYS A 130 -1.16 6.63 -25.95
CA LYS A 130 -2.13 6.66 -27.06
C LYS A 130 -2.30 5.27 -27.67
N ASN A 131 -1.31 4.39 -27.54
CA ASN A 131 -1.31 3.04 -28.10
C ASN A 131 -0.82 2.02 -27.08
N VAL A 132 -1.76 1.38 -26.39
CA VAL A 132 -1.50 0.35 -25.36
C VAL A 132 -0.65 -0.83 -25.86
N LEU A 133 -0.67 -1.14 -27.17
CA LEU A 133 0.19 -2.20 -27.75
C LEU A 133 1.69 -1.83 -27.71
N GLU A 134 2.00 -0.54 -27.65
CA GLU A 134 3.35 0.02 -27.69
C GLU A 134 3.77 0.61 -26.33
N ILE A 135 3.07 0.23 -25.26
CA ILE A 135 3.26 0.73 -23.89
C ILE A 135 4.71 0.62 -23.38
N GLN A 136 5.48 -0.34 -23.91
CA GLN A 136 6.90 -0.53 -23.60
C GLN A 136 7.76 0.66 -24.06
N LYS A 137 7.40 1.30 -25.19
CA LYS A 137 8.08 2.50 -25.71
C LYS A 137 7.72 3.72 -24.86
N TYR A 138 6.42 3.90 -24.57
CA TYR A 138 5.93 4.94 -23.66
C TYR A 138 6.61 4.87 -22.28
N ALA A 139 6.61 3.69 -21.65
CA ALA A 139 7.17 3.50 -20.33
C ALA A 139 8.70 3.69 -20.32
N ARG A 140 9.40 3.32 -21.40
CA ARG A 140 10.83 3.63 -21.56
C ARG A 140 11.07 5.14 -21.64
N MET A 141 10.32 5.86 -22.48
CA MET A 141 10.42 7.32 -22.59
C MET A 141 10.21 8.01 -21.23
N VAL A 142 9.22 7.57 -20.45
CA VAL A 142 8.99 8.07 -19.09
C VAL A 142 10.11 7.66 -18.13
N ALA A 143 10.63 6.43 -18.21
CA ALA A 143 11.74 5.98 -17.39
C ALA A 143 13.05 6.74 -17.68
N ASP A 144 13.37 7.00 -18.95
CA ASP A 144 14.54 7.76 -19.37
C ASP A 144 14.47 9.19 -18.81
N LEU A 145 13.29 9.83 -18.89
CA LEU A 145 13.05 11.16 -18.32
C LEU A 145 13.09 11.17 -16.78
N LEU A 146 12.56 10.14 -16.11
CA LEU A 146 12.62 10.00 -14.64
C LEU A 146 14.04 9.83 -14.10
N ASN A 147 14.94 9.22 -14.87
CA ASN A 147 16.34 9.02 -14.50
C ASN A 147 17.23 10.22 -14.85
N ASP A 148 16.71 11.24 -15.55
CA ASP A 148 17.46 12.44 -15.90
C ASP A 148 17.74 13.34 -14.68
N PRO A 149 18.93 13.96 -14.55
CA PRO A 149 19.23 14.92 -13.50
C PRO A 149 18.21 16.06 -13.37
N VAL A 150 17.60 16.53 -14.46
CA VAL A 150 16.60 17.62 -14.44
C VAL A 150 15.37 17.26 -13.59
N VAL A 151 15.01 15.97 -13.51
CA VAL A 151 13.89 15.49 -12.68
C VAL A 151 14.34 15.15 -11.25
N THR A 152 15.54 14.59 -11.09
CA THR A 152 16.01 13.98 -9.83
C THR A 152 16.79 14.91 -8.90
N GLU A 153 17.42 15.97 -9.42
CA GLU A 153 18.09 16.98 -8.60
C GLU A 153 17.09 17.79 -7.75
N MET A 154 17.53 18.29 -6.59
CA MET A 154 16.69 19.16 -5.75
C MET A 154 16.49 20.56 -6.40
N PRO A 155 15.27 21.14 -6.39
CA PRO A 155 13.99 20.53 -5.99
C PRO A 155 13.51 19.50 -7.03
N GLN A 156 13.15 18.31 -6.55
CA GLN A 156 12.71 17.20 -7.41
C GLN A 156 11.41 17.52 -8.13
N LEU A 157 11.33 17.11 -9.40
CA LEU A 157 10.09 17.20 -10.18
C LEU A 157 9.26 15.94 -9.98
N THR A 158 7.95 16.10 -9.79
CA THR A 158 6.97 15.01 -9.76
C THR A 158 6.32 14.90 -11.13
N LEU A 159 6.51 13.76 -11.81
CA LEU A 159 5.82 13.44 -13.06
C LEU A 159 4.56 12.63 -12.76
N SER A 160 3.42 13.07 -13.30
CA SER A 160 2.11 12.45 -13.05
C SER A 160 1.44 12.04 -14.35
N ILE A 161 1.14 10.75 -14.53
CA ILE A 161 0.46 10.28 -15.73
C ILE A 161 -1.04 10.49 -15.57
N SER A 162 -1.68 11.21 -16.50
CA SER A 162 -3.13 11.44 -16.50
C SER A 162 -3.89 10.23 -17.05
N LEU A 163 -4.62 9.50 -16.20
CA LEU A 163 -5.42 8.33 -16.56
C LEU A 163 -6.89 8.47 -16.11
N PRO A 164 -7.87 7.82 -16.77
CA PRO A 164 -9.20 7.66 -16.18
C PRO A 164 -9.14 6.77 -14.92
N LEU A 165 -10.07 6.96 -13.98
CA LEU A 165 -10.10 6.14 -12.76
C LEU A 165 -10.52 4.69 -13.05
N CYS A 166 -11.44 4.48 -13.99
CA CYS A 166 -11.87 3.15 -14.43
C CYS A 166 -12.63 3.22 -15.75
N GLU A 167 -12.56 2.15 -16.54
CA GLU A 167 -13.36 1.95 -17.75
C GLU A 167 -14.67 1.19 -17.46
N LEU A 168 -15.62 1.22 -18.39
CA LEU A 168 -16.94 0.60 -18.22
C LEU A 168 -16.98 -0.88 -18.64
N SER A 169 -16.15 -1.27 -19.60
CA SER A 169 -15.96 -2.65 -20.06
C SER A 169 -15.22 -3.48 -19.02
N ASP A 170 -14.07 -2.96 -18.56
CA ASP A 170 -13.21 -3.59 -17.57
C ASP A 170 -12.74 -2.57 -16.53
N PRO A 171 -13.30 -2.57 -15.31
CA PRO A 171 -13.00 -1.57 -14.30
C PRO A 171 -11.55 -1.54 -13.80
N LEU A 172 -10.73 -2.58 -14.05
CA LEU A 172 -9.33 -2.67 -13.62
C LEU A 172 -8.31 -2.47 -14.74
N ALA A 173 -8.71 -2.43 -16.02
CA ALA A 173 -7.78 -2.31 -17.15
C ALA A 173 -6.85 -1.09 -17.03
N THR A 174 -7.40 0.06 -16.62
CA THR A 174 -6.59 1.28 -16.44
C THR A 174 -5.62 1.19 -15.25
N TRP A 175 -5.94 0.41 -14.21
CA TRP A 175 -5.00 0.13 -13.13
C TRP A 175 -3.86 -0.79 -13.59
N GLU A 176 -4.14 -1.79 -14.42
CA GLU A 176 -3.09 -2.66 -14.97
C GLU A 176 -2.15 -1.93 -15.92
N LEU A 177 -2.70 -1.01 -16.73
CA LEU A 177 -1.93 -0.08 -17.56
C LEU A 177 -0.96 0.74 -16.69
N TRP A 178 -1.47 1.36 -15.62
CA TRP A 178 -0.64 2.06 -14.63
C TRP A 178 0.42 1.15 -14.01
N ASN A 179 0.03 -0.05 -13.56
CA ASN A 179 0.92 -0.98 -12.89
C ASN A 179 2.06 -1.45 -13.80
N THR A 180 1.76 -1.66 -15.08
CA THR A 180 2.74 -2.01 -16.11
C THR A 180 3.74 -0.86 -16.33
N ILE A 181 3.27 0.38 -16.48
CA ILE A 181 4.17 1.54 -16.61
C ILE A 181 5.03 1.69 -15.36
N LYS A 182 4.41 1.68 -14.17
CA LYS A 182 5.09 1.81 -12.86
C LYS A 182 6.20 0.79 -12.69
N ASN A 183 5.94 -0.48 -13.02
CA ASN A 183 6.92 -1.56 -12.87
C ASN A 183 8.06 -1.45 -13.91
N LEU A 184 7.76 -1.02 -15.14
CA LEU A 184 8.78 -0.73 -16.17
C LEU A 184 9.66 0.48 -15.82
N CYS A 185 9.10 1.50 -15.16
CA CYS A 185 9.84 2.64 -14.62
C CYS A 185 10.51 2.35 -13.25
N GLY A 186 10.54 1.09 -12.79
CA GLY A 186 11.20 0.70 -11.54
C GLY A 186 10.57 1.26 -10.27
N ALA A 187 9.28 1.59 -10.29
CA ALA A 187 8.54 2.23 -9.18
C ALA A 187 9.22 3.50 -8.64
N HIS A 188 9.71 4.35 -9.55
CA HIS A 188 10.46 5.57 -9.23
C HIS A 188 9.67 6.55 -8.33
N GLU A 189 10.35 7.17 -7.37
CA GLU A 189 9.72 7.98 -6.31
C GLU A 189 9.00 9.23 -6.86
N CYS A 190 9.52 9.80 -7.95
CA CYS A 190 8.94 10.96 -8.63
C CYS A 190 7.75 10.62 -9.54
N LEU A 191 7.42 9.33 -9.73
CA LEU A 191 6.34 8.90 -10.62
C LEU A 191 5.02 8.75 -9.85
N THR A 192 4.00 9.49 -10.29
CA THR A 192 2.67 9.53 -9.70
C THR A 192 1.58 9.35 -10.77
N VAL A 193 0.32 9.26 -10.35
CA VAL A 193 -0.83 9.20 -11.25
C VAL A 193 -1.84 10.32 -10.96
N SER A 194 -2.46 10.85 -11.99
CA SER A 194 -3.56 11.82 -11.93
C SER A 194 -4.82 11.15 -12.45
N LEU A 195 -5.86 11.00 -11.62
CA LEU A 195 -7.05 10.21 -11.94
C LEU A 195 -8.24 11.08 -12.32
N ALA A 196 -8.77 10.92 -13.52
CA ALA A 196 -10.02 11.54 -13.94
C ALA A 196 -11.24 10.79 -13.38
N LEU A 197 -12.09 11.49 -12.62
CA LEU A 197 -13.21 10.87 -11.93
C LEU A 197 -14.36 10.49 -12.90
N PRO A 198 -14.98 9.33 -12.71
CA PRO A 198 -16.01 8.83 -13.61
C PRO A 198 -17.36 9.50 -13.38
N LYS A 199 -18.19 9.51 -14.43
CA LYS A 199 -19.63 9.85 -14.33
C LYS A 199 -20.47 8.73 -13.71
N ASN A 200 -19.94 7.52 -13.64
CA ASN A 200 -20.65 6.32 -13.21
C ASN A 200 -20.09 5.82 -11.87
N LYS A 201 -20.85 4.96 -11.18
CA LYS A 201 -20.45 4.42 -9.87
C LYS A 201 -19.24 3.48 -10.00
N THR A 202 -18.11 3.86 -9.42
CA THR A 202 -16.92 3.00 -9.28
C THR A 202 -17.19 1.79 -8.38
N PRO A 203 -16.76 0.56 -8.75
CA PRO A 203 -16.77 -0.58 -7.85
C PRO A 203 -15.78 -0.41 -6.68
N THR A 204 -16.16 -0.84 -5.48
CA THR A 204 -15.35 -0.65 -4.26
C THR A 204 -13.93 -1.24 -4.40
N HIS A 205 -13.77 -2.41 -5.03
CA HIS A 205 -12.46 -3.04 -5.18
C HIS A 205 -11.49 -2.24 -6.07
N VAL A 206 -11.99 -1.42 -7.00
CA VAL A 206 -11.18 -0.53 -7.85
C VAL A 206 -10.74 0.69 -7.06
N LEU A 207 -11.65 1.29 -6.29
CA LEU A 207 -11.31 2.41 -5.41
C LEU A 207 -10.26 1.99 -4.38
N GLU A 208 -10.47 0.88 -3.67
CA GLU A 208 -9.50 0.39 -2.68
C GLU A 208 -8.15 -0.02 -3.30
N ARG A 209 -8.08 -0.35 -4.60
CA ARG A 209 -6.80 -0.52 -5.31
C ARG A 209 -6.09 0.83 -5.50
N TRP A 210 -6.76 1.82 -6.07
CA TRP A 210 -6.18 3.16 -6.28
C TRP A 210 -5.82 3.91 -5.00
N LEU A 211 -6.50 3.62 -3.89
CA LEU A 211 -6.15 4.14 -2.56
C LEU A 211 -4.78 3.65 -2.04
N THR A 212 -4.17 2.63 -2.67
CA THR A 212 -2.81 2.16 -2.36
C THR A 212 -1.73 2.71 -3.30
N GLU A 213 -2.12 3.44 -4.35
CA GLU A 213 -1.23 3.97 -5.40
C GLU A 213 -0.88 5.45 -5.16
N PRO A 214 0.25 5.96 -5.69
CA PRO A 214 0.68 7.35 -5.50
C PRO A 214 -0.14 8.32 -6.37
N VAL A 215 -1.39 8.55 -6.00
CA VAL A 215 -2.29 9.51 -6.67
C VAL A 215 -1.96 10.94 -6.25
N SER A 216 -1.52 11.79 -7.19
CA SER A 216 -1.14 13.19 -6.94
C SER A 216 -2.23 14.22 -7.28
N CYS A 217 -3.14 13.88 -8.21
CA CYS A 217 -4.28 14.73 -8.55
C CYS A 217 -5.57 13.94 -8.80
N LEU A 218 -6.72 14.53 -8.48
CA LEU A 218 -8.04 14.09 -8.92
C LEU A 218 -8.60 15.09 -9.93
N LEU A 219 -8.86 14.67 -11.16
CA LEU A 219 -9.36 15.53 -12.23
C LEU A 219 -10.90 15.46 -12.28
N LEU A 220 -11.56 16.58 -12.01
CA LEU A 220 -13.02 16.73 -12.01
C LEU A 220 -13.47 17.47 -13.27
N SER A 221 -14.16 16.79 -14.18
CA SER A 221 -14.88 17.47 -15.25
C SER A 221 -16.13 18.14 -14.68
N SER A 222 -16.38 19.40 -15.04
CA SER A 222 -17.66 20.10 -14.85
C SER A 222 -18.89 19.24 -15.20
N SER A 223 -18.75 18.38 -16.21
CA SER A 223 -19.83 17.52 -16.73
C SER A 223 -20.18 16.29 -15.86
N ILE A 224 -19.54 16.11 -14.70
CA ILE A 224 -19.89 15.07 -13.70
C ILE A 224 -20.78 15.61 -12.57
N PHE A 225 -20.94 16.94 -12.49
CA PHE A 225 -21.81 17.59 -11.52
C PHE A 225 -23.26 17.53 -12.00
N VAL A 226 -24.19 17.47 -11.05
CA VAL A 226 -25.63 17.58 -11.29
C VAL A 226 -26.17 18.78 -10.53
N THR A 227 -27.24 19.42 -11.00
CA THR A 227 -27.88 20.50 -10.25
C THR A 227 -28.74 19.95 -9.12
N ASN A 228 -28.69 20.61 -7.96
CA ASN A 228 -29.63 20.35 -6.86
C ASN A 228 -30.97 21.08 -7.07
N GLN A 229 -31.94 20.87 -6.17
CA GLN A 229 -33.26 21.53 -6.19
C GLN A 229 -33.20 23.07 -6.14
N HIS A 230 -32.05 23.66 -5.79
CA HIS A 230 -31.83 25.11 -5.73
C HIS A 230 -30.99 25.64 -6.91
N GLY A 231 -30.65 24.79 -7.89
CA GLY A 231 -29.88 25.15 -9.09
C GLY A 231 -28.35 25.21 -8.90
N PHE A 232 -27.81 24.78 -7.77
CA PHE A 232 -26.35 24.75 -7.52
C PHE A 232 -25.73 23.41 -7.93
N PRO A 233 -24.46 23.38 -8.39
CA PRO A 233 -23.79 22.15 -8.78
C PRO A 233 -23.45 21.30 -7.54
N VAL A 234 -23.73 20.01 -7.62
CA VAL A 234 -23.39 19.03 -6.59
C VAL A 234 -22.84 17.74 -7.21
N LEU A 235 -22.00 17.03 -6.48
CA LEU A 235 -21.48 15.71 -6.87
C LEU A 235 -22.40 14.60 -6.36
N GLN A 236 -22.47 13.51 -7.10
CA GLN A 236 -23.14 12.27 -6.66
C GLN A 236 -22.44 11.66 -5.44
N LYS A 237 -23.17 10.81 -4.67
CA LYS A 237 -22.68 10.26 -3.40
C LYS A 237 -21.42 9.39 -3.53
N TYR A 238 -21.26 8.64 -4.61
CA TYR A 238 -20.05 7.87 -4.86
C TYR A 238 -18.83 8.78 -5.15
N ASN A 239 -19.01 9.88 -5.88
CA ASN A 239 -17.95 10.87 -6.11
C ASN A 239 -17.57 11.63 -4.81
N GLN A 240 -18.56 11.96 -3.97
CA GLN A 240 -18.29 12.46 -2.60
C GLN A 240 -17.46 11.46 -1.78
N ASN A 241 -17.74 10.16 -1.91
CA ASN A 241 -17.00 9.11 -1.21
C ASN A 241 -15.57 8.94 -1.74
N ILE A 242 -15.35 8.96 -3.06
CA ILE A 242 -14.00 8.88 -3.65
C ILE A 242 -13.12 10.01 -3.11
N ILE A 243 -13.61 11.27 -3.17
CA ILE A 243 -12.89 12.44 -2.66
C ILE A 243 -12.59 12.27 -1.16
N PHE A 244 -13.57 11.87 -0.36
CA PHE A 244 -13.38 11.66 1.08
C PHE A 244 -12.34 10.58 1.39
N ARG A 245 -12.35 9.44 0.69
CA ARG A 245 -11.38 8.34 0.92
C ARG A 245 -9.95 8.76 0.58
N PHE A 246 -9.75 9.51 -0.50
CA PHE A 246 -8.43 10.08 -0.81
C PHE A 246 -8.02 11.17 0.20
N GLN A 247 -8.96 11.98 0.68
CA GLN A 247 -8.71 12.96 1.75
C GLN A 247 -8.27 12.29 3.07
N GLU A 248 -8.88 11.15 3.44
CA GLU A 248 -8.49 10.34 4.61
C GLU A 248 -7.04 9.84 4.51
N ILE A 249 -6.60 9.38 3.33
CA ILE A 249 -5.25 8.83 3.12
C ILE A 249 -4.21 9.95 3.00
N ASN A 250 -4.51 11.02 2.26
CA ASN A 250 -3.66 12.20 2.19
C ASN A 250 -3.47 12.83 3.59
N GLY A 251 -4.49 12.80 4.45
CA GLY A 251 -4.42 13.24 5.84
C GLY A 251 -3.52 12.38 6.74
N ARG A 252 -3.18 11.16 6.30
CA ARG A 252 -2.18 10.29 6.94
C ARG A 252 -0.78 10.49 6.36
N ASN A 253 -0.59 11.43 5.41
CA ASN A 253 0.67 11.91 4.87
C ASN A 253 1.71 10.81 4.52
N MET A 254 1.38 10.01 3.51
CA MET A 254 2.17 8.88 2.99
C MET A 254 3.67 9.12 2.76
N LEU A 255 4.06 10.32 2.31
CA LEU A 255 5.42 10.57 1.79
C LEU A 255 5.99 11.96 2.08
N GLY A 256 5.22 12.91 2.63
CA GLY A 256 5.70 14.29 2.88
C GLY A 256 6.08 15.11 1.64
N GLN A 257 5.94 14.54 0.43
CA GLN A 257 6.40 15.13 -0.84
C GLN A 257 5.29 15.34 -1.89
N ASN A 258 4.12 14.71 -1.72
CA ASN A 258 3.06 14.73 -2.73
C ASN A 258 1.71 15.13 -2.12
N GLU A 259 1.43 16.43 -2.17
CA GLU A 259 0.16 17.00 -1.75
C GLU A 259 -0.95 16.65 -2.76
N LEU A 260 -2.05 16.04 -2.30
CA LEU A 260 -3.20 15.77 -3.16
C LEU A 260 -3.86 17.07 -3.62
N CYS A 261 -4.04 17.22 -4.93
CA CYS A 261 -4.77 18.33 -5.52
C CYS A 261 -6.04 17.88 -6.28
N ILE A 262 -7.13 18.61 -6.14
CA ILE A 262 -8.36 18.42 -6.92
C ILE A 262 -8.41 19.48 -8.02
N ILE A 263 -8.27 19.06 -9.27
CA ILE A 263 -8.29 19.97 -10.43
C ILE A 263 -9.63 19.92 -11.15
N MET A 264 -10.34 21.04 -11.18
CA MET A 264 -11.56 21.21 -11.98
C MET A 264 -11.22 21.64 -13.41
N HIS A 265 -11.91 21.06 -14.40
CA HIS A 265 -11.73 21.41 -15.81
C HIS A 265 -13.06 21.42 -16.58
N GLY A 266 -13.11 22.17 -17.67
CA GLY A 266 -14.29 22.31 -18.52
C GLY A 266 -15.38 23.22 -17.93
N LEU A 267 -15.04 24.06 -16.95
CA LEU A 267 -16.00 24.91 -16.22
C LEU A 267 -16.77 25.85 -17.17
N GLU A 268 -16.14 26.30 -18.25
CA GLU A 268 -16.75 27.11 -19.30
C GLU A 268 -18.02 26.50 -19.91
N LYS A 269 -18.10 25.16 -19.99
CA LYS A 269 -19.16 24.46 -20.74
C LYS A 269 -20.51 24.43 -20.01
N PHE A 270 -20.48 24.54 -18.68
CA PHE A 270 -21.66 24.40 -17.81
C PHE A 270 -21.79 25.55 -16.80
N ALA A 271 -20.92 26.58 -16.88
CA ALA A 271 -20.98 27.75 -16.00
C ALA A 271 -22.31 28.49 -16.09
N ASN A 272 -22.90 28.55 -17.29
CA ASN A 272 -24.14 29.28 -17.55
C ASN A 272 -25.39 28.49 -17.09
N ASP A 273 -25.27 27.18 -16.93
CA ASP A 273 -26.37 26.27 -16.57
C ASP A 273 -26.59 26.18 -15.05
N VAL A 274 -25.69 26.78 -14.25
CA VAL A 274 -25.69 26.65 -12.78
C VAL A 274 -25.76 28.00 -12.07
N LYS A 275 -26.50 28.02 -10.95
CA LYS A 275 -26.63 29.20 -10.12
C LYS A 275 -25.29 29.53 -9.43
N GLY A 276 -24.79 30.75 -9.68
CA GLY A 276 -23.50 31.21 -9.14
C GLY A 276 -22.29 30.93 -10.04
N GLY A 277 -22.50 30.51 -11.29
CA GLY A 277 -21.44 30.47 -12.30
C GLY A 277 -20.28 29.52 -11.95
N LYS A 278 -19.10 29.80 -12.53
CA LYS A 278 -17.87 29.01 -12.31
C LYS A 278 -17.46 28.90 -10.83
N ALA A 279 -17.67 29.96 -10.04
CA ALA A 279 -17.30 30.00 -8.62
C ALA A 279 -18.11 29.01 -7.75
N SER A 280 -19.33 28.67 -8.16
CA SER A 280 -20.19 27.73 -7.43
C SER A 280 -19.61 26.31 -7.33
N PHE A 281 -18.87 25.86 -8.35
CA PHE A 281 -18.19 24.56 -8.35
C PHE A 281 -17.07 24.51 -7.31
N ILE A 282 -16.21 25.53 -7.29
CA ILE A 282 -15.08 25.66 -6.34
C ILE A 282 -15.61 25.69 -4.91
N ASN A 283 -16.60 26.55 -4.65
CA ASN A 283 -17.26 26.66 -3.34
C ASN A 283 -17.87 25.33 -2.87
N TYR A 284 -18.45 24.53 -3.78
CA TYR A 284 -18.99 23.22 -3.44
C TYR A 284 -17.90 22.18 -3.10
N ILE A 285 -16.76 22.18 -3.82
CA ILE A 285 -15.62 21.32 -3.48
C ILE A 285 -15.01 21.71 -2.13
N ASN A 286 -14.79 23.01 -1.88
CA ASN A 286 -14.35 23.53 -0.59
C ASN A 286 -15.32 23.16 0.56
N PHE A 287 -16.63 23.13 0.29
CA PHE A 287 -17.63 22.63 1.24
C PHE A 287 -17.50 21.12 1.52
N ILE A 288 -17.29 20.28 0.49
CA ILE A 288 -17.04 18.83 0.68
C ILE A 288 -15.78 18.63 1.51
N LEU A 289 -14.66 19.25 1.14
CA LEU A 289 -13.38 19.09 1.82
C LEU A 289 -13.49 19.50 3.29
N LYS A 290 -14.05 20.67 3.58
CA LYS A 290 -14.30 21.15 4.96
C LYS A 290 -15.25 20.24 5.75
N LYS A 291 -16.15 19.51 5.09
CA LYS A 291 -16.99 18.48 5.72
C LYS A 291 -16.19 17.21 6.00
N GLY A 292 -15.33 16.79 5.07
CA GLY A 292 -14.40 15.68 5.23
C GLY A 292 -13.44 15.91 6.38
N ASP A 293 -12.80 17.09 6.45
CA ASP A 293 -11.89 17.48 7.54
C ASP A 293 -12.57 17.37 8.91
N LYS A 294 -13.83 17.77 9.03
CA LYS A 294 -14.60 17.63 10.28
C LYS A 294 -14.83 16.17 10.66
N LEU A 295 -15.13 15.30 9.70
CA LEU A 295 -15.32 13.86 9.94
C LEU A 295 -13.99 13.18 10.30
N ILE A 296 -12.91 13.53 9.58
CA ILE A 296 -11.55 13.08 9.89
C ILE A 296 -11.15 13.54 11.28
N LEU A 297 -11.33 14.81 11.65
CA LEU A 297 -11.04 15.31 12.99
C LEU A 297 -11.93 14.69 14.07
N GLN A 298 -13.18 14.32 13.79
CA GLN A 298 -14.03 13.58 14.73
C GLN A 298 -13.54 12.14 14.94
N ASN A 299 -13.14 11.44 13.88
CA ASN A 299 -12.56 10.11 13.96
C ASN A 299 -11.17 10.13 14.62
N MET A 300 -10.34 11.11 14.26
CA MET A 300 -9.02 11.36 14.82
C MET A 300 -9.13 11.75 16.31
N SER A 301 -10.02 12.65 16.73
CA SER A 301 -10.18 13.01 18.16
C SER A 301 -10.66 11.87 19.07
N LYS A 302 -11.29 10.84 18.52
CA LYS A 302 -11.55 9.56 19.23
C LYS A 302 -10.31 8.66 19.35
N MET A 303 -9.28 8.90 18.53
CA MET A 303 -8.03 8.12 18.42
C MET A 303 -6.77 8.85 18.92
N LEU A 304 -6.78 10.20 18.93
CA LEU A 304 -5.63 11.09 19.17
C LEU A 304 -5.86 11.97 20.39
N LYS A 305 -5.73 11.34 21.56
CA LYS A 305 -4.93 11.95 22.63
C LYS A 305 -3.55 11.28 22.80
N ALA A 306 -3.28 10.21 22.04
CA ALA A 306 -2.11 9.36 22.25
C ALA A 306 -0.89 9.73 21.39
N CYS A 307 -1.00 9.92 20.06
CA CYS A 307 0.24 10.00 19.25
C CYS A 307 0.18 10.85 17.97
N GLU A 308 0.50 12.14 18.07
CA GLU A 308 0.81 12.98 16.90
C GLU A 308 2.14 12.56 16.23
N LYS A 309 3.11 12.06 17.01
CA LYS A 309 4.47 11.69 16.52
C LYS A 309 4.54 10.37 15.74
N LEU A 310 3.52 9.51 15.85
CA LEU A 310 3.44 8.26 15.09
C LEU A 310 2.55 8.36 13.85
N ALA A 311 1.89 9.50 13.60
CA ALA A 311 0.98 9.65 12.46
C ALA A 311 1.63 9.29 11.09
N GLU A 312 2.93 9.58 10.92
CA GLU A 312 3.66 9.34 9.67
C GLU A 312 3.77 7.84 9.32
N PRO A 313 3.39 7.43 8.09
CA PRO A 313 3.42 6.05 7.65
C PRO A 313 4.84 5.52 7.48
N ARG A 314 5.10 4.34 8.04
CA ARG A 314 6.44 3.78 8.14
C ARG A 314 6.42 2.27 8.33
N ILE A 315 7.46 1.61 7.83
CA ILE A 315 7.77 0.22 8.14
C ILE A 315 8.66 0.23 9.38
N LEU A 316 8.29 -0.55 10.41
CA LEU A 316 9.05 -0.69 11.64
C LEU A 316 9.57 -2.11 11.80
N PRO A 317 10.79 -2.30 12.35
CA PRO A 317 11.22 -3.63 12.77
C PRO A 317 10.30 -4.14 13.89
N GLN A 318 10.09 -5.45 13.95
CA GLN A 318 9.42 -6.06 15.10
C GLN A 318 10.23 -5.79 16.38
N LEU A 319 9.53 -5.48 17.47
CA LEU A 319 10.17 -5.39 18.78
C LEU A 319 10.60 -6.79 19.24
N LYS A 320 11.64 -6.84 20.06
CA LYS A 320 12.11 -8.09 20.70
C LYS A 320 12.31 -7.90 22.21
N PRO A 321 11.26 -7.62 22.99
CA PRO A 321 11.40 -7.41 24.43
C PRO A 321 11.99 -8.62 25.16
N HIS A 322 11.93 -9.82 24.56
CA HIS A 322 12.68 -10.95 25.08
C HIS A 322 14.21 -10.77 24.97
N SER A 323 14.71 -10.42 23.78
CA SER A 323 16.15 -10.42 23.49
C SER A 323 16.84 -9.07 23.77
N GLU A 324 16.09 -7.97 23.87
CA GLU A 324 16.60 -6.59 23.92
C GLU A 324 15.91 -5.76 25.03
N ASP A 325 16.65 -4.84 25.67
CA ASP A 325 16.10 -3.90 26.66
C ASP A 325 15.36 -2.75 25.95
N LEU A 326 14.04 -2.66 26.14
CA LEU A 326 13.25 -1.56 25.57
C LEU A 326 13.61 -0.18 26.15
N SER A 327 13.49 0.86 25.33
CA SER A 327 13.76 2.24 25.71
C SER A 327 12.65 2.83 26.60
N ASN A 328 12.98 3.86 27.39
CA ASN A 328 11.99 4.57 28.20
C ASN A 328 10.88 5.23 27.36
N GLN A 329 11.20 5.67 26.13
CA GLN A 329 10.21 6.23 25.22
C GLN A 329 9.24 5.15 24.71
N THR A 330 9.73 3.93 24.46
CA THR A 330 8.91 2.79 24.04
C THR A 330 7.86 2.45 25.11
N TYR A 331 8.25 2.36 26.38
CA TYR A 331 7.30 2.17 27.47
C TYR A 331 6.32 3.34 27.63
N ALA A 332 6.74 4.59 27.37
CA ALA A 332 5.84 5.73 27.40
C ALA A 332 4.74 5.64 26.32
N LEU A 333 5.11 5.29 25.09
CA LEU A 333 4.16 5.07 23.99
C LEU A 333 3.18 3.93 24.29
N PHE A 334 3.63 2.86 24.97
CA PHE A 334 2.76 1.77 25.40
C PHE A 334 1.74 2.21 26.47
N GLU A 335 2.14 3.11 27.37
CA GLU A 335 1.32 3.62 28.49
C GLU A 335 0.28 4.67 28.06
N GLU A 336 0.40 5.24 26.85
CA GLU A 336 -0.57 6.17 26.26
C GLU A 336 -1.86 5.46 25.77
N ASP A 337 -1.83 4.15 25.53
CA ASP A 337 -3.00 3.34 25.18
C ASP A 337 -3.82 2.95 26.43
N ILE A 338 -4.69 3.87 26.84
CA ILE A 338 -5.57 3.69 28.00
C ILE A 338 -6.55 2.52 27.79
N VAL A 339 -7.06 2.34 26.57
CA VAL A 339 -8.06 1.31 26.22
C VAL A 339 -7.54 -0.09 26.51
N LYS A 340 -6.26 -0.37 26.15
CA LYS A 340 -5.60 -1.62 26.50
C LYS A 340 -5.69 -1.90 28.01
N TYR A 341 -5.25 -0.96 28.85
CA TYR A 341 -5.20 -1.18 30.29
C TYR A 341 -6.58 -1.17 30.97
N ASP A 342 -7.57 -0.47 30.41
CA ASP A 342 -8.97 -0.55 30.86
C ASP A 342 -9.56 -1.94 30.60
N LEU A 343 -9.30 -2.56 29.43
CA LEU A 343 -9.72 -3.93 29.14
C LEU A 343 -9.03 -4.96 30.06
N TYR A 344 -7.72 -4.80 30.31
CA TYR A 344 -7.03 -5.63 31.31
C TYR A 344 -7.63 -5.44 32.71
N GLU A 345 -8.01 -4.23 33.11
CA GLU A 345 -8.66 -3.98 34.40
C GLU A 345 -9.99 -4.73 34.56
N VAL A 346 -10.84 -4.70 33.54
CA VAL A 346 -12.12 -5.45 33.51
C VAL A 346 -11.85 -6.96 33.60
N ALA A 347 -10.96 -7.50 32.75
CA ALA A 347 -10.61 -8.92 32.77
C ALA A 347 -10.04 -9.38 34.13
N ILE A 348 -9.19 -8.56 34.77
CA ILE A 348 -8.65 -8.84 36.11
C ILE A 348 -9.76 -8.87 37.16
N LYS A 349 -10.71 -7.92 37.09
CA LYS A 349 -11.84 -7.84 38.01
C LYS A 349 -12.77 -9.04 37.90
N ASP A 350 -13.13 -9.44 36.68
CA ASP A 350 -14.03 -10.55 36.44
C ASP A 350 -13.38 -11.88 36.85
N ALA A 351 -12.12 -12.11 36.47
CA ALA A 351 -11.32 -13.25 36.90
C ALA A 351 -11.25 -13.37 38.42
N ILE A 352 -11.08 -12.26 39.14
CA ILE A 352 -11.05 -12.25 40.60
C ILE A 352 -12.43 -12.57 41.18
N LEU A 353 -13.50 -11.92 40.71
CA LEU A 353 -14.84 -12.10 41.24
C LEU A 353 -15.33 -13.55 41.14
N GLU A 354 -15.09 -14.20 40.02
CA GLU A 354 -15.50 -15.59 39.79
C GLU A 354 -14.69 -16.59 40.61
N ASN A 355 -13.36 -16.41 40.68
CA ASN A 355 -12.47 -17.42 41.25
C ASN A 355 -12.14 -17.22 42.74
N THR A 356 -12.43 -16.06 43.33
CA THR A 356 -12.11 -15.74 44.74
C THR A 356 -12.60 -16.81 45.73
N LYS A 357 -13.83 -17.32 45.57
CA LYS A 357 -14.36 -18.39 46.44
C LYS A 357 -13.53 -19.67 46.32
N ILE A 358 -13.11 -20.00 45.10
CA ILE A 358 -12.31 -21.20 44.82
C ILE A 358 -10.88 -21.02 45.37
N TRP A 359 -10.28 -19.83 45.26
CA TRP A 359 -8.94 -19.54 45.82
C TRP A 359 -8.92 -19.57 47.36
N LYS A 360 -9.92 -18.98 48.03
CA LYS A 360 -9.98 -18.95 49.51
C LYS A 360 -10.21 -20.33 50.14
N ASN A 361 -10.95 -21.22 49.49
CA ASN A 361 -11.27 -22.55 50.02
C ASN A 361 -10.08 -23.54 50.04
N ARG A 362 -8.89 -23.16 49.53
CA ARG A 362 -7.72 -24.05 49.37
C ARG A 362 -6.84 -24.16 50.62
N GLY A 363 -7.15 -23.41 51.68
CA GLY A 363 -6.31 -23.33 52.88
C GLY A 363 -5.04 -22.47 52.72
N SER A 364 -4.84 -21.81 51.57
CA SER A 364 -3.82 -20.77 51.41
C SER A 364 -4.21 -19.52 52.19
N SER A 365 -3.27 -18.90 52.89
CA SER A 365 -3.49 -17.65 53.62
C SER A 365 -3.75 -16.43 52.72
N PHE A 366 -3.33 -16.49 51.45
CA PHE A 366 -3.44 -15.38 50.50
C PHE A 366 -3.68 -15.86 49.07
N ILE A 367 -4.42 -15.06 48.29
CA ILE A 367 -4.55 -15.17 46.84
C ILE A 367 -3.27 -14.60 46.21
N THR A 368 -2.50 -15.40 45.47
CA THR A 368 -1.22 -14.98 44.87
C THR A 368 -1.41 -14.52 43.43
N ILE A 369 -1.24 -13.22 43.19
CA ILE A 369 -1.38 -12.58 41.88
C ILE A 369 0.01 -12.23 41.34
N LEU A 370 0.33 -12.71 40.14
CA LEU A 370 1.58 -12.45 39.43
C LEU A 370 1.32 -11.51 38.24
N VAL A 371 2.13 -10.45 38.12
CA VAL A 371 2.29 -9.68 36.88
C VAL A 371 3.65 -10.03 36.27
N ALA A 372 3.62 -10.79 35.17
CA ALA A 372 4.80 -11.29 34.47
C ALA A 372 5.15 -10.39 33.27
N GLY A 373 6.32 -9.75 33.30
CA GLY A 373 6.69 -8.71 32.35
C GLY A 373 6.07 -7.36 32.73
N ALA A 374 6.29 -6.92 33.97
CA ALA A 374 5.58 -5.78 34.55
C ALA A 374 5.96 -4.41 33.93
N GLY A 375 7.04 -4.31 33.15
CA GLY A 375 7.51 -3.08 32.54
C GLY A 375 7.76 -1.98 33.58
N ARG A 376 7.20 -0.79 33.37
CA ARG A 376 7.21 0.29 34.36
C ARG A 376 6.02 0.25 35.34
N GLY A 377 5.22 -0.83 35.32
CA GLY A 377 4.15 -1.10 36.29
C GLY A 377 2.70 -0.66 35.96
N PRO A 378 2.26 -0.36 34.71
CA PRO A 378 0.88 0.05 34.47
C PRO A 378 -0.16 -1.05 34.80
N LEU A 379 0.15 -2.33 34.54
CA LEU A 379 -0.74 -3.44 34.93
C LEU A 379 -0.80 -3.63 36.45
N VAL A 380 0.30 -3.38 37.17
CA VAL A 380 0.33 -3.43 38.64
C VAL A 380 -0.56 -2.33 39.23
N ASP A 381 -0.57 -1.13 38.65
CA ASP A 381 -1.52 -0.07 39.02
C ASP A 381 -2.99 -0.53 38.83
N ARG A 382 -3.31 -1.23 37.74
CA ARG A 382 -4.67 -1.78 37.49
C ARG A 382 -5.05 -2.86 38.49
N VAL A 383 -4.14 -3.79 38.79
CA VAL A 383 -4.34 -4.80 39.86
C VAL A 383 -4.64 -4.11 41.20
N PHE A 384 -3.86 -3.10 41.61
CA PHE A 384 -4.11 -2.41 42.87
C PHE A 384 -5.46 -1.70 42.90
N LYS A 385 -5.87 -1.06 41.80
CA LYS A 385 -7.19 -0.42 41.71
C LYS A 385 -8.33 -1.43 41.90
N VAL A 386 -8.29 -2.58 41.21
CA VAL A 386 -9.29 -3.65 41.36
C VAL A 386 -9.31 -4.21 42.79
N LEU A 387 -8.14 -4.48 43.38
CA LEU A 387 -8.06 -5.03 44.74
C LEU A 387 -8.54 -4.05 45.82
N GLN A 388 -8.39 -2.74 45.59
CA GLN A 388 -8.95 -1.69 46.45
C GLN A 388 -10.47 -1.58 46.29
N GLU A 389 -10.96 -1.56 45.04
CA GLU A 389 -12.40 -1.51 44.74
C GLU A 389 -13.14 -2.72 45.36
N LEU A 390 -12.58 -3.91 45.23
CA LEU A 390 -13.12 -5.14 45.81
C LEU A 390 -12.85 -5.30 47.31
N SER A 391 -12.06 -4.41 47.93
CA SER A 391 -11.70 -4.44 49.36
C SER A 391 -10.98 -5.71 49.85
N ILE A 392 -10.37 -6.50 48.94
CA ILE A 392 -9.65 -7.75 49.24
C ILE A 392 -8.13 -7.61 49.28
N LEU A 393 -7.59 -6.38 49.20
CA LEU A 393 -6.15 -6.12 49.08
C LEU A 393 -5.30 -6.63 50.27
N SER A 394 -5.89 -6.87 51.44
CA SER A 394 -5.23 -7.53 52.58
C SER A 394 -5.19 -9.06 52.47
N GLU A 395 -5.99 -9.65 51.59
CA GLU A 395 -6.11 -11.10 51.36
C GLU A 395 -5.28 -11.55 50.14
N CYS A 396 -4.60 -10.62 49.48
CA CYS A 396 -3.85 -10.86 48.25
C CYS A 396 -2.35 -10.58 48.43
N ARG A 397 -1.52 -11.41 47.78
CA ARG A 397 -0.07 -11.20 47.64
C ARG A 397 0.23 -10.91 46.18
N VAL A 398 0.70 -9.68 45.89
CA VAL A 398 1.03 -9.26 44.52
C VAL A 398 2.54 -9.38 44.27
N ILE A 399 2.90 -10.02 43.16
CA ILE A 399 4.28 -10.23 42.70
C ILE A 399 4.41 -9.59 41.32
N ALA A 400 5.51 -8.87 41.07
CA ALA A 400 5.82 -8.30 39.77
C ALA A 400 7.23 -8.71 39.33
N ILE A 401 7.32 -9.39 38.18
CA ILE A 401 8.58 -9.84 37.57
C ILE A 401 8.90 -8.94 36.37
N GLU A 402 10.09 -8.36 36.35
CA GLU A 402 10.62 -7.60 35.23
C GLU A 402 12.14 -7.71 35.19
N LYS A 403 12.70 -8.24 34.09
CA LYS A 403 14.15 -8.45 33.92
C LYS A 403 14.90 -7.20 33.48
N ASN A 404 14.23 -6.26 32.82
CA ASN A 404 14.86 -5.04 32.32
C ASN A 404 15.16 -4.18 33.54
N SER A 405 16.42 -4.24 33.98
CA SER A 405 16.86 -3.58 35.20
C SER A 405 16.65 -2.06 35.19
N ARG A 406 16.45 -1.43 34.01
CA ARG A 406 16.08 0.00 33.90
C ARG A 406 14.60 0.22 34.17
N ALA A 407 13.72 -0.65 33.66
CA ALA A 407 12.28 -0.62 33.95
C ALA A 407 12.01 -0.99 35.42
N TYR A 408 12.79 -1.93 35.98
CA TYR A 408 12.74 -2.33 37.39
C TYR A 408 12.92 -1.15 38.37
N LEU A 409 13.76 -0.15 38.05
CA LEU A 409 13.90 1.06 38.87
C LEU A 409 12.58 1.85 38.99
N TYR A 410 11.77 1.89 37.92
CA TYR A 410 10.44 2.50 37.95
C TYR A 410 9.47 1.68 38.82
N LEU A 411 9.56 0.34 38.80
CA LEU A 411 8.78 -0.52 39.69
C LEU A 411 9.13 -0.28 41.16
N GLN A 412 10.42 -0.16 41.50
CA GLN A 412 10.85 0.17 42.86
C GLN A 412 10.27 1.50 43.33
N LYS A 413 10.35 2.54 42.48
CA LYS A 413 9.82 3.87 42.79
C LYS A 413 8.29 3.85 42.93
N ARG A 414 7.55 3.18 42.02
CA ARG A 414 6.08 3.01 42.13
C ARG A 414 5.67 2.17 43.34
N ASN A 415 6.44 1.16 43.74
CA ASN A 415 6.13 0.35 44.92
C ASN A 415 6.16 1.20 46.20
N PHE A 416 7.17 2.08 46.31
CA PHE A 416 7.27 3.06 47.38
C PHE A 416 6.16 4.13 47.31
N ASP A 417 5.95 4.76 46.15
CA ASP A 417 5.04 5.92 46.00
C ASP A 417 3.55 5.54 45.97
N LYS A 418 3.18 4.42 45.34
CA LYS A 418 1.79 4.03 45.06
C LYS A 418 1.33 2.75 45.75
N TRP A 419 2.19 1.74 45.83
CA TRP A 419 1.78 0.39 46.27
C TRP A 419 2.11 0.08 47.74
N GLN A 420 2.53 1.09 48.51
CA GLN A 420 2.81 0.99 49.96
C GLN A 420 3.85 -0.09 50.32
N ASN A 421 4.81 -0.34 49.42
CA ASN A 421 5.80 -1.42 49.48
C ASN A 421 5.20 -2.84 49.61
N ARG A 422 3.94 -3.05 49.19
CA ARG A 422 3.26 -4.36 49.27
C ARG A 422 3.52 -5.29 48.08
N VAL A 423 4.14 -4.81 47.01
CA VAL A 423 4.47 -5.67 45.86
C VAL A 423 5.83 -6.33 46.08
N THR A 424 5.87 -7.65 45.92
CA THR A 424 7.15 -8.37 45.82
C THR A 424 7.73 -8.15 44.42
N LEU A 425 8.79 -7.36 44.33
CA LEU A 425 9.47 -7.06 43.06
C LEU A 425 10.59 -8.05 42.80
N ILE A 426 10.70 -8.54 41.57
CA ILE A 426 11.69 -9.55 41.16
C ILE A 426 12.36 -9.11 39.86
N ASN A 427 13.68 -8.93 39.90
CA ASN A 427 14.50 -8.54 38.75
C ASN A 427 15.15 -9.79 38.13
N GLU A 428 14.36 -10.56 37.37
CA GLU A 428 14.77 -11.83 36.78
C GLU A 428 13.99 -12.10 35.48
N ASP A 429 14.51 -12.93 34.58
CA ASP A 429 13.72 -13.41 33.44
C ASP A 429 12.66 -14.41 33.92
N ILE A 430 11.44 -14.26 33.40
CA ILE A 430 10.26 -15.09 33.69
C ILE A 430 10.58 -16.58 33.56
N GLN A 431 11.43 -16.97 32.60
CA GLN A 431 11.76 -18.37 32.36
C GLN A 431 12.71 -18.98 33.41
N ASN A 432 13.46 -18.15 34.14
CA ASN A 432 14.46 -18.60 35.13
C ASN A 432 13.93 -18.58 36.58
N TRP A 433 12.82 -17.88 36.83
CA TRP A 433 12.28 -17.67 38.17
C TRP A 433 12.07 -18.99 38.92
N GLN A 434 12.78 -19.16 40.05
CA GLN A 434 12.70 -20.30 40.98
C GLN A 434 12.78 -21.73 40.37
N ILE A 435 13.22 -21.89 39.12
CA ILE A 435 13.23 -23.22 38.46
C ILE A 435 14.12 -24.23 39.18
N ASN A 436 15.22 -23.75 39.77
CA ASN A 436 16.20 -24.54 40.53
C ASN A 436 15.76 -24.85 41.98
N MET A 437 14.64 -24.30 42.46
CA MET A 437 14.10 -24.60 43.79
C MET A 437 13.32 -25.92 43.78
N ALA A 438 13.27 -26.61 44.93
CA ALA A 438 12.42 -27.77 45.11
C ALA A 438 10.93 -27.38 44.95
N GLU A 439 10.10 -28.27 44.40
CA GLU A 439 8.71 -27.92 44.07
C GLU A 439 7.90 -27.44 45.28
N SER A 440 8.11 -28.02 46.46
CA SER A 440 7.49 -27.62 47.72
C SER A 440 7.87 -26.21 48.20
N GLN A 441 8.91 -25.61 47.61
CA GLN A 441 9.41 -24.27 47.92
C GLN A 441 9.07 -23.24 46.84
N ARG A 442 8.59 -23.68 45.66
CA ARG A 442 8.24 -22.77 44.56
C ARG A 442 6.97 -21.99 44.89
N THR A 443 6.97 -20.72 44.51
CA THR A 443 5.81 -19.83 44.69
C THR A 443 4.72 -20.25 43.73
N LYS A 444 3.63 -20.85 44.24
CA LYS A 444 2.45 -21.16 43.43
C LYS A 444 1.57 -19.90 43.23
N VAL A 445 0.98 -19.78 42.04
CA VAL A 445 0.25 -18.59 41.56
C VAL A 445 -1.22 -18.93 41.33
N ASP A 446 -2.12 -18.03 41.70
CA ASP A 446 -3.58 -18.17 41.54
C ASP A 446 -4.07 -17.44 40.28
N LEU A 447 -3.52 -16.26 40.00
CA LEU A 447 -3.80 -15.44 38.82
C LEU A 447 -2.49 -14.93 38.21
N CYS A 448 -2.23 -15.27 36.95
CA CYS A 448 -1.07 -14.83 36.17
C CYS A 448 -1.50 -13.84 35.08
N ILE A 449 -1.00 -12.61 35.15
CA ILE A 449 -1.31 -11.52 34.22
C ILE A 449 -0.04 -11.17 33.44
N SER A 450 -0.14 -11.07 32.12
CA SER A 450 0.98 -10.70 31.26
C SER A 450 0.50 -9.89 30.05
N GLU A 451 1.37 -9.02 29.53
CA GLU A 451 1.20 -8.34 28.24
C GLU A 451 2.54 -8.49 27.50
N LEU A 452 2.63 -9.61 26.79
CA LEU A 452 3.81 -10.08 26.04
C LEU A 452 3.43 -10.28 24.56
N LEU A 453 2.40 -9.58 24.09
CA LEU A 453 1.79 -9.80 22.78
C LEU A 453 2.40 -8.86 21.76
N GLY A 454 2.85 -9.42 20.64
CA GLY A 454 3.27 -8.63 19.49
C GLY A 454 2.16 -8.40 18.48
N SER A 455 2.50 -7.75 17.38
CA SER A 455 1.58 -7.42 16.27
C SER A 455 0.94 -8.64 15.56
N PHE A 456 1.38 -9.85 15.87
CA PHE A 456 0.84 -11.14 15.40
C PHE A 456 0.53 -12.08 16.58
N GLY A 457 0.35 -11.51 17.78
CA GLY A 457 0.11 -12.22 19.04
C GLY A 457 1.38 -12.90 19.56
N CYS A 458 1.71 -14.07 19.00
CA CYS A 458 2.79 -14.94 19.50
C CYS A 458 4.21 -14.54 19.07
N ASN A 459 4.40 -13.44 18.33
CA ASN A 459 5.70 -13.04 17.77
C ASN A 459 6.66 -12.38 18.78
N GLU A 460 6.24 -12.13 20.02
CA GLU A 460 7.10 -11.63 21.11
C GLU A 460 7.36 -12.70 22.20
N LEU A 461 7.18 -13.97 21.84
CA LEU A 461 7.49 -15.16 22.64
C LEU A 461 6.65 -15.35 23.92
N SER A 462 5.44 -14.75 23.96
CA SER A 462 4.46 -15.03 25.02
C SER A 462 4.22 -16.53 25.27
N PRO A 463 4.08 -17.43 24.26
CA PRO A 463 3.88 -18.85 24.52
C PRO A 463 5.04 -19.49 25.29
N GLU A 464 6.27 -19.20 24.88
CA GLU A 464 7.47 -19.72 25.51
C GLU A 464 7.65 -19.20 26.96
N CYS A 465 7.44 -17.90 27.17
CA CYS A 465 7.52 -17.28 28.50
C CYS A 465 6.48 -17.85 29.48
N LEU A 466 5.22 -17.98 29.04
CA LEU A 466 4.11 -18.44 29.89
C LEU A 466 4.17 -19.96 30.15
N LEU A 467 4.74 -20.74 29.23
CA LEU A 467 4.93 -22.18 29.42
C LEU A 467 5.87 -22.51 30.60
N SER A 468 6.92 -21.71 30.81
CA SER A 468 7.79 -21.89 32.00
C SER A 468 7.01 -21.63 33.30
N LEU A 469 6.25 -20.52 33.36
CA LEU A 469 5.38 -20.23 34.51
C LEU A 469 4.36 -21.35 34.76
N GLN A 470 3.75 -21.90 33.70
CA GLN A 470 2.81 -23.00 33.83
C GLN A 470 3.46 -24.24 34.45
N LYS A 471 4.65 -24.62 33.94
CA LYS A 471 5.37 -25.81 34.39
C LYS A 471 5.82 -25.73 35.85
N TYR A 472 6.24 -24.55 36.33
CA TYR A 472 6.89 -24.41 37.63
C TYR A 472 5.98 -23.78 38.71
N HIS A 473 5.10 -22.85 38.33
CA HIS A 473 4.37 -21.96 39.26
C HIS A 473 2.85 -22.15 39.27
N SER A 474 2.26 -22.83 38.29
CA SER A 474 0.81 -23.03 38.30
C SER A 474 0.33 -24.08 39.30
N GLN A 475 -0.93 -23.90 39.69
CA GLN A 475 -1.84 -24.82 40.35
C GLN A 475 -2.86 -25.32 39.31
N LYS A 476 -3.73 -26.24 39.71
CA LYS A 476 -4.78 -26.79 38.84
C LYS A 476 -5.81 -25.74 38.41
N GLU A 477 -6.15 -24.81 39.30
CA GLU A 477 -7.08 -23.72 39.07
C GLU A 477 -6.36 -22.35 39.06
N THR A 478 -5.22 -22.27 38.36
CA THR A 478 -4.55 -21.00 38.04
C THR A 478 -5.18 -20.38 36.79
N VAL A 479 -5.58 -19.12 36.91
CA VAL A 479 -6.13 -18.34 35.79
C VAL A 479 -5.00 -17.56 35.11
N TYR A 480 -5.04 -17.50 33.77
CA TYR A 480 -4.16 -16.67 32.97
C TYR A 480 -4.93 -15.54 32.28
N ILE A 481 -4.30 -14.38 32.21
CA ILE A 481 -4.73 -13.23 31.41
C ILE A 481 -3.53 -12.79 30.54
N PRO A 482 -3.58 -12.92 29.21
CA PRO A 482 -4.68 -13.45 28.40
C PRO A 482 -4.91 -14.96 28.58
N GLN A 483 -6.18 -15.38 28.51
CA GLN A 483 -6.58 -16.80 28.42
C GLN A 483 -6.17 -17.42 27.07
N SER A 484 -6.31 -16.68 25.96
CA SER A 484 -5.88 -17.16 24.65
C SER A 484 -5.61 -16.04 23.66
N TYR A 485 -4.90 -16.35 22.58
CA TYR A 485 -4.69 -15.44 21.46
C TYR A 485 -4.43 -16.17 20.14
N SER A 486 -4.95 -15.59 19.07
CA SER A 486 -5.05 -16.18 17.73
C SER A 486 -4.34 -15.30 16.71
N SER A 487 -3.53 -15.91 15.85
CA SER A 487 -2.83 -15.23 14.75
C SER A 487 -3.61 -15.39 13.45
N TYR A 488 -3.79 -14.30 12.70
CA TYR A 488 -4.62 -14.25 11.48
C TYR A 488 -3.84 -13.71 10.28
N ILE A 489 -4.07 -14.24 9.08
CA ILE A 489 -3.36 -13.81 7.85
C ILE A 489 -4.32 -13.53 6.69
N ALA A 490 -3.93 -12.63 5.77
CA ALA A 490 -4.51 -12.49 4.43
C ALA A 490 -3.51 -11.96 3.39
N PRO A 491 -3.67 -12.26 2.09
CA PRO A 491 -2.89 -11.65 1.00
C PRO A 491 -3.26 -10.18 0.77
N ILE A 492 -2.25 -9.33 0.53
CA ILE A 492 -2.43 -7.89 0.25
C ILE A 492 -1.70 -7.42 -1.01
N ALA A 493 -2.31 -6.41 -1.65
CA ALA A 493 -1.61 -5.49 -2.55
C ALA A 493 -1.18 -4.25 -1.75
N CYS A 494 0.07 -3.84 -1.90
CA CYS A 494 0.69 -2.70 -1.21
C CYS A 494 1.93 -2.24 -2.00
N PRO A 495 1.78 -1.57 -3.15
CA PRO A 495 2.90 -1.27 -4.07
C PRO A 495 3.97 -0.33 -3.46
N VAL A 496 3.58 0.49 -2.47
CA VAL A 496 4.52 1.35 -1.71
C VAL A 496 5.52 0.52 -0.88
N LEU A 497 5.20 -0.73 -0.56
CA LEU A 497 6.04 -1.62 0.26
C LEU A 497 7.40 -1.87 -0.40
N ASP A 498 7.40 -2.24 -1.69
CA ASP A 498 8.62 -2.63 -2.40
C ASP A 498 9.58 -1.43 -2.52
N MET A 499 9.06 -0.24 -2.81
CA MET A 499 9.82 1.02 -2.80
C MET A 499 10.45 1.26 -1.42
N GLN A 500 9.68 1.17 -0.33
CA GLN A 500 10.21 1.43 1.02
C GLN A 500 11.24 0.38 1.47
N LEU A 501 11.01 -0.91 1.22
CA LEU A 501 11.97 -1.97 1.53
C LEU A 501 13.27 -1.82 0.71
N GLN A 502 13.18 -1.40 -0.55
CA GLN A 502 14.36 -1.08 -1.37
C GLN A 502 15.16 0.11 -0.82
N LYS A 503 14.50 1.18 -0.34
CA LYS A 503 15.21 2.30 0.33
C LYS A 503 15.98 1.81 1.56
N MET A 504 15.39 0.93 2.37
CA MET A 504 16.05 0.34 3.54
C MET A 504 17.24 -0.56 3.14
N CYS A 505 17.09 -1.37 2.09
CA CYS A 505 18.16 -2.21 1.55
C CYS A 505 19.37 -1.40 1.03
N LYS A 506 19.13 -0.21 0.44
CA LYS A 506 20.20 0.72 0.03
C LYS A 506 20.94 1.34 1.22
N GLN A 507 20.30 1.44 2.39
CA GLN A 507 20.89 2.01 3.61
C GLN A 507 21.66 0.98 4.44
N ASP A 508 21.23 -0.28 4.46
CA ASP A 508 21.89 -1.38 5.18
C ASP A 508 22.01 -2.63 4.29
N LEU A 509 23.19 -2.83 3.71
CA LEU A 509 23.51 -3.94 2.80
C LEU A 509 23.45 -5.33 3.46
N HIS A 510 23.32 -5.43 4.79
CA HIS A 510 23.32 -6.72 5.50
C HIS A 510 21.93 -7.24 5.85
N VAL A 511 20.87 -6.43 5.67
CA VAL A 511 19.50 -6.82 6.03
C VAL A 511 18.76 -7.36 4.81
N ASN A 512 18.40 -8.66 4.84
CA ASN A 512 17.55 -9.24 3.80
C ASN A 512 16.07 -8.89 4.05
N VAL A 513 15.69 -7.69 3.60
CA VAL A 513 14.40 -7.04 3.89
C VAL A 513 13.16 -7.84 3.49
N THR A 514 13.26 -8.77 2.53
CA THR A 514 12.13 -9.61 2.07
C THR A 514 12.07 -10.97 2.78
N GLN A 515 13.06 -11.31 3.60
CA GLN A 515 13.18 -12.58 4.33
C GLN A 515 12.95 -12.40 5.84
N GLN A 516 12.30 -11.29 6.23
CA GLN A 516 11.91 -11.02 7.60
C GLN A 516 10.57 -10.28 7.66
N PRO A 517 9.79 -10.47 8.73
CA PRO A 517 8.56 -9.74 8.92
C PRO A 517 8.80 -8.35 9.51
N TRP A 518 7.84 -7.45 9.28
CA TRP A 518 7.88 -6.07 9.74
C TRP A 518 6.53 -5.66 10.34
N VAL A 519 6.48 -4.51 11.02
CA VAL A 519 5.23 -3.87 11.45
C VAL A 519 4.90 -2.74 10.48
N LEU A 520 3.69 -2.78 9.90
CA LEU A 520 3.22 -1.84 8.89
C LEU A 520 2.38 -0.74 9.56
N HIS A 521 2.97 0.43 9.80
CA HIS A 521 2.29 1.55 10.48
C HIS A 521 1.74 2.57 9.48
N ASN A 522 0.43 2.84 9.54
CA ASN A 522 -0.33 3.82 8.75
C ASN A 522 -0.18 3.79 7.21
N ILE A 523 0.47 2.77 6.65
CA ILE A 523 0.56 2.55 5.19
C ILE A 523 -0.75 1.90 4.71
N PRO A 524 -1.41 2.43 3.66
CA PRO A 524 -2.60 1.84 3.06
C PRO A 524 -2.22 0.60 2.25
N TYR A 525 -3.08 -0.42 2.36
CA TYR A 525 -2.99 -1.68 1.64
C TYR A 525 -4.40 -2.14 1.29
N GLN A 526 -4.52 -3.01 0.28
CA GLN A 526 -5.78 -3.67 -0.06
C GLN A 526 -5.70 -5.16 0.27
N THR A 527 -6.58 -5.66 1.13
CA THR A 527 -6.80 -7.10 1.30
C THR A 527 -7.46 -7.67 0.04
N LEU A 528 -6.83 -8.68 -0.57
CA LEU A 528 -7.23 -9.24 -1.86
C LEU A 528 -8.22 -10.39 -1.74
N SER A 529 -8.27 -11.04 -0.57
CA SER A 529 -9.26 -12.06 -0.23
C SER A 529 -10.51 -11.44 0.40
N SER A 530 -11.65 -12.11 0.22
CA SER A 530 -12.93 -11.72 0.88
C SER A 530 -12.98 -12.05 2.38
N LYS A 531 -11.99 -12.80 2.87
CA LYS A 531 -11.91 -13.32 4.25
C LYS A 531 -10.46 -13.26 4.73
N VAL A 532 -10.30 -13.11 6.04
CA VAL A 532 -9.03 -13.34 6.75
C VAL A 532 -9.09 -14.75 7.35
N ASN A 533 -7.99 -15.50 7.36
CA ASN A 533 -7.98 -16.86 7.91
C ASN A 533 -7.19 -16.91 9.23
N GLU A 534 -7.70 -17.65 10.21
CA GLU A 534 -6.93 -18.02 11.41
C GLU A 534 -5.87 -19.07 11.06
N LEU A 535 -4.66 -18.88 11.61
CA LEU A 535 -3.56 -19.82 11.44
C LEU A 535 -3.40 -20.76 12.62
N TRP A 536 -3.34 -20.21 13.82
CA TRP A 536 -3.18 -20.95 15.07
C TRP A 536 -3.62 -20.09 16.26
N THR A 537 -3.95 -20.77 17.34
CA THR A 537 -4.35 -20.17 18.62
C THR A 537 -3.53 -20.79 19.75
N PHE A 538 -2.95 -19.94 20.61
CA PHE A 538 -2.35 -20.36 21.87
C PHE A 538 -3.34 -20.09 23.00
N SER A 539 -3.45 -21.03 23.94
CA SER A 539 -4.28 -20.89 25.14
C SER A 539 -3.45 -21.17 26.39
N HIS A 540 -3.80 -20.51 27.50
CA HIS A 540 -3.10 -20.57 28.78
C HIS A 540 -4.11 -20.88 29.91
N PRO A 541 -3.91 -21.96 30.69
CA PRO A 541 -2.83 -22.94 30.58
C PRO A 541 -2.92 -23.76 29.27
N MET A 542 -1.75 -24.03 28.70
CA MET A 542 -1.56 -24.76 27.47
C MET A 542 -1.73 -26.28 27.71
N SER A 543 -2.44 -26.99 26.82
CA SER A 543 -2.67 -28.43 26.97
C SER A 543 -1.40 -29.26 26.75
N GLU A 544 -1.30 -30.47 27.32
CA GLU A 544 -0.17 -31.38 27.10
C GLU A 544 0.04 -31.78 25.63
N ALA A 545 -1.00 -31.69 24.81
CA ALA A 545 -0.95 -31.98 23.37
C ALA A 545 -0.57 -30.76 22.50
N SER A 546 -0.49 -29.56 23.08
CA SER A 546 -0.16 -28.33 22.36
C SER A 546 1.35 -28.19 22.16
N ASN A 547 1.75 -27.73 20.98
CA ASN A 547 3.16 -27.52 20.62
C ASN A 547 3.42 -26.03 20.36
N LEU A 548 4.65 -25.58 20.61
CA LEU A 548 5.15 -24.24 20.24
C LEU A 548 5.38 -24.09 18.72
N GLN A 549 5.42 -25.22 17.99
CA GLN A 549 5.49 -25.26 16.53
C GLN A 549 4.12 -25.43 15.89
N HIS A 550 3.89 -24.71 14.79
CA HIS A 550 2.72 -24.86 13.93
C HIS A 550 3.14 -24.86 12.46
N ASP A 551 2.56 -25.75 11.68
CA ASP A 551 2.65 -25.78 10.21
C ASP A 551 1.22 -25.77 9.66
N ILE A 552 0.86 -24.78 8.85
CA ILE A 552 -0.47 -24.69 8.26
C ILE A 552 -0.41 -24.26 6.78
N VAL A 553 -1.31 -24.86 5.99
CA VAL A 553 -1.65 -24.42 4.64
C VAL A 553 -3.06 -23.81 4.68
N SER A 554 -3.17 -22.57 4.24
CA SER A 554 -4.37 -21.75 4.32
C SER A 554 -4.78 -21.29 2.92
N GLU A 555 -6.00 -21.65 2.50
CA GLU A 555 -6.52 -21.32 1.17
C GLU A 555 -7.40 -20.06 1.19
N PHE A 556 -7.15 -19.18 0.22
CA PHE A 556 -7.87 -17.94 -0.04
C PHE A 556 -8.42 -17.93 -1.46
N LYS A 557 -9.59 -17.32 -1.66
CA LYS A 557 -10.10 -16.98 -3.00
C LYS A 557 -9.90 -15.49 -3.25
N ILE A 558 -9.15 -15.17 -4.30
CA ILE A 558 -8.95 -13.81 -4.81
C ILE A 558 -9.89 -13.64 -6.00
N LYS A 559 -10.93 -12.81 -5.82
CA LYS A 559 -11.97 -12.63 -6.85
C LYS A 559 -11.49 -11.82 -8.05
N HIS A 560 -10.65 -10.81 -7.78
CA HIS A 560 -10.23 -9.82 -8.77
C HIS A 560 -8.72 -9.82 -8.93
N ARG A 561 -8.25 -9.78 -10.17
CA ARG A 561 -6.84 -9.81 -10.54
C ARG A 561 -6.02 -8.72 -9.84
N ALA A 562 -4.80 -9.09 -9.49
CA ALA A 562 -3.99 -8.35 -8.55
C ALA A 562 -2.52 -8.72 -8.63
N GLU A 563 -1.70 -7.89 -7.99
CA GLU A 563 -0.32 -8.20 -7.64
C GLU A 563 -0.26 -8.33 -6.11
N VAL A 564 0.12 -9.51 -5.62
CA VAL A 564 0.29 -9.77 -4.18
C VAL A 564 1.72 -9.39 -3.81
N ASN A 565 1.92 -8.33 -3.02
CA ASN A 565 3.27 -7.92 -2.57
C ASN A 565 3.67 -8.60 -1.26
N ALA A 566 2.68 -8.93 -0.41
CA ALA A 566 2.90 -9.46 0.94
C ALA A 566 1.68 -10.22 1.48
N LEU A 567 1.89 -10.92 2.59
CA LEU A 567 0.83 -11.31 3.51
C LEU A 567 0.76 -10.29 4.65
N ILE A 568 -0.44 -9.93 5.10
CA ILE A 568 -0.66 -9.12 6.30
C ILE A 568 -1.16 -9.98 7.46
N GLY A 569 -0.61 -9.74 8.64
CA GLY A 569 -0.85 -10.46 9.87
C GLY A 569 -1.53 -9.59 10.93
N TYR A 570 -2.51 -10.17 11.62
CA TYR A 570 -3.23 -9.57 12.74
C TYR A 570 -3.27 -10.54 13.92
N PHE A 571 -3.78 -10.08 15.06
CA PHE A 571 -4.18 -10.96 16.16
C PHE A 571 -5.45 -10.47 16.86
N SER A 572 -6.05 -11.38 17.62
CA SER A 572 -6.96 -11.06 18.73
C SER A 572 -6.60 -11.91 19.94
N ALA A 573 -6.89 -11.41 21.13
CA ALA A 573 -6.66 -12.12 22.39
C ALA A 573 -7.90 -12.04 23.27
N VAL A 574 -8.30 -13.20 23.81
CA VAL A 574 -9.27 -13.29 24.89
C VAL A 574 -8.51 -13.04 26.19
N LEU A 575 -8.80 -11.92 26.85
CA LEU A 575 -8.19 -11.58 28.13
C LEU A 575 -8.74 -12.48 29.23
N TYR A 576 -10.05 -12.42 29.43
CA TYR A 576 -10.81 -13.29 30.32
C TYR A 576 -12.30 -13.28 29.93
N GLY A 577 -12.91 -14.45 29.74
CA GLY A 577 -14.32 -14.55 29.37
C GLY A 577 -14.64 -13.81 28.07
N ASP A 578 -15.62 -12.91 28.11
CA ASP A 578 -16.02 -12.09 26.95
C ASP A 578 -15.08 -10.89 26.65
N VAL A 579 -14.08 -10.63 27.52
CA VAL A 579 -13.19 -9.47 27.38
C VAL A 579 -12.13 -9.76 26.31
N ILE A 580 -12.24 -9.13 25.14
CA ILE A 580 -11.37 -9.37 23.97
C ILE A 580 -10.65 -8.08 23.57
N LEU A 581 -9.36 -8.18 23.23
CA LEU A 581 -8.67 -7.20 22.39
C LEU A 581 -8.40 -7.74 20.98
N SER A 582 -8.43 -6.85 19.98
CA SER A 582 -8.28 -7.22 18.56
C SER A 582 -7.72 -6.07 17.74
N ILE A 583 -6.80 -6.40 16.82
CA ILE A 583 -6.36 -5.51 15.73
C ILE A 583 -6.84 -5.96 14.35
N VAL A 584 -7.69 -7.00 14.28
CA VAL A 584 -8.34 -7.42 13.03
C VAL A 584 -9.20 -6.24 12.51
N PRO A 585 -9.15 -5.86 11.21
CA PRO A 585 -9.89 -4.70 10.72
C PRO A 585 -11.40 -4.81 10.92
N GLU A 586 -12.07 -3.68 11.17
CA GLU A 586 -13.52 -3.63 11.35
C GLU A 586 -14.28 -4.16 10.12
N GLY A 587 -15.33 -4.95 10.36
CA GLY A 587 -16.12 -5.60 9.31
C GLY A 587 -15.54 -6.91 8.79
N THR A 588 -14.38 -7.36 9.30
CA THR A 588 -13.71 -8.57 8.79
C THR A 588 -14.46 -9.85 9.15
N ILE A 589 -14.68 -10.70 8.14
CA ILE A 589 -15.11 -12.09 8.31
C ILE A 589 -13.86 -12.96 8.41
N VAL A 590 -13.72 -13.66 9.53
CA VAL A 590 -12.61 -14.58 9.81
C VAL A 590 -13.05 -16.02 9.56
N ARG A 591 -12.27 -16.78 8.80
CA ARG A 591 -12.39 -18.24 8.65
C ARG A 591 -11.60 -18.92 9.77
N VAL A 592 -12.30 -19.60 10.68
CA VAL A 592 -11.71 -20.32 11.81
C VAL A 592 -11.77 -21.83 11.56
N PRO A 593 -10.67 -22.59 11.74
CA PRO A 593 -10.70 -24.05 11.71
C PRO A 593 -11.65 -24.62 12.78
N GLN A 594 -12.49 -25.59 12.43
CA GLN A 594 -13.18 -26.37 13.45
C GLN A 594 -12.16 -27.25 14.17
N SER A 595 -11.95 -26.98 15.46
CA SER A 595 -11.22 -27.91 16.34
C SER A 595 -11.97 -29.24 16.38
N LYS A 596 -11.24 -30.36 16.25
CA LYS A 596 -11.82 -31.70 16.50
C LYS A 596 -12.17 -31.92 17.99
N ASN A 597 -11.66 -31.06 18.87
CA ASN A 597 -11.81 -31.15 20.32
C ASN A 597 -12.32 -29.80 20.86
N ASN A 598 -13.64 -29.59 20.88
CA ASN A 598 -14.29 -28.75 21.88
C ASN A 598 -15.74 -29.21 22.05
N HIS A 599 -16.17 -29.35 23.30
CA HIS A 599 -17.52 -29.78 23.63
C HIS A 599 -18.57 -28.70 23.32
N GLU A 600 -19.81 -29.16 23.24
CA GLU A 600 -21.03 -28.39 22.99
C GLU A 600 -21.13 -27.17 23.92
N GLY A 601 -21.35 -25.97 23.37
CA GLY A 601 -21.46 -24.78 24.22
C GLY A 601 -21.57 -23.40 23.59
N GLU A 602 -21.56 -23.21 22.25
CA GLU A 602 -21.76 -21.86 21.67
C GLU A 602 -22.23 -21.88 20.21
N ALA A 603 -23.49 -22.26 20.00
CA ALA A 603 -24.16 -22.20 18.69
C ALA A 603 -25.14 -21.01 18.64
N LEU A 604 -24.62 -19.79 18.54
CA LEU A 604 -25.43 -18.57 18.39
C LEU A 604 -25.63 -18.21 16.91
N HIS A 605 -26.84 -18.49 16.42
CA HIS A 605 -27.46 -18.00 15.18
C HIS A 605 -26.56 -17.82 13.94
N SER A 606 -26.30 -18.91 13.22
CA SER A 606 -26.10 -18.87 11.77
C SER A 606 -27.35 -19.37 11.05
N THR A 607 -27.90 -18.57 10.13
CA THR A 607 -28.91 -19.04 9.18
C THR A 607 -28.20 -19.86 8.09
N PRO A 608 -28.55 -21.13 7.87
CA PRO A 608 -27.88 -21.96 6.87
C PRO A 608 -28.30 -21.54 5.45
N ASP A 609 -27.37 -20.92 4.73
CA ASP A 609 -27.57 -20.56 3.32
C ASP A 609 -27.45 -21.83 2.45
N LYS A 610 -28.54 -22.19 1.76
CA LYS A 610 -28.68 -23.48 1.05
C LYS A 610 -28.12 -23.41 -0.38
N SER A 611 -26.84 -23.07 -0.54
CA SER A 611 -26.20 -23.03 -1.87
C SER A 611 -24.68 -23.29 -1.88
N ALA A 612 -24.21 -24.35 -1.21
CA ALA A 612 -22.84 -24.85 -1.37
C ALA A 612 -22.75 -26.38 -1.31
N HIS A 613 -22.63 -27.03 -2.48
CA HIS A 613 -22.15 -28.41 -2.56
C HIS A 613 -20.61 -28.41 -2.61
N THR A 614 -19.96 -28.79 -1.50
CA THR A 614 -18.67 -29.52 -1.35
C THR A 614 -17.96 -29.15 -0.03
N ASN A 615 -17.47 -30.16 0.70
CA ASN A 615 -16.43 -30.15 1.76
C ASN A 615 -16.38 -29.07 2.89
N ASP A 616 -17.29 -28.11 3.00
CA ASP A 616 -17.13 -26.96 3.91
C ASP A 616 -17.30 -27.24 5.42
N ASN A 617 -17.62 -28.48 5.83
CA ASN A 617 -17.76 -28.90 7.23
C ASN A 617 -16.46 -28.85 8.09
N LYS A 618 -15.37 -28.24 7.61
CA LYS A 618 -14.08 -28.14 8.32
C LYS A 618 -13.84 -26.77 8.98
N TYR A 619 -14.65 -25.75 8.65
CA TYR A 619 -14.44 -24.38 9.11
C TYR A 619 -15.74 -23.75 9.60
N TYR A 620 -15.64 -22.68 10.38
CA TYR A 620 -16.76 -21.78 10.64
C TYR A 620 -16.32 -20.33 10.43
N PHE A 621 -17.29 -19.41 10.35
CA PHE A 621 -17.03 -18.00 10.11
C PHE A 621 -17.46 -17.18 11.32
N LYS A 622 -16.55 -16.34 11.83
CA LYS A 622 -16.79 -15.40 12.94
C LYS A 622 -16.49 -13.98 12.46
N LYS A 623 -17.32 -13.02 12.83
CA LYS A 623 -16.99 -11.60 12.68
C LYS A 623 -16.09 -11.19 13.84
N ILE A 624 -14.93 -10.61 13.54
CA ILE A 624 -14.02 -10.06 14.56
C ILE A 624 -13.71 -8.63 14.12
N ASP A 625 -14.04 -7.67 14.98
CA ASP A 625 -13.81 -6.25 14.74
C ASP A 625 -12.58 -5.76 15.51
N LYS A 626 -12.03 -4.61 15.10
CA LYS A 626 -10.95 -3.92 15.82
C LYS A 626 -11.50 -3.37 17.13
N THR A 627 -10.75 -3.50 18.22
CA THR A 627 -11.05 -2.81 19.48
C THR A 627 -11.04 -1.28 19.27
N PRO A 628 -12.16 -0.56 19.48
CA PRO A 628 -12.22 0.88 19.25
C PRO A 628 -11.24 1.65 20.15
N GLY A 629 -10.47 2.56 19.56
CA GLY A 629 -9.48 3.37 20.29
C GLY A 629 -8.16 2.67 20.62
N LEU A 630 -7.98 1.38 20.29
CA LEU A 630 -6.74 0.65 20.53
C LEU A 630 -5.62 1.11 19.56
N THR A 631 -4.45 1.45 20.10
CA THR A 631 -3.32 2.06 19.37
C THR A 631 -1.97 1.37 19.59
N SER A 632 -1.84 0.47 20.56
CA SER A 632 -0.58 -0.20 20.93
C SER A 632 0.07 -1.01 19.80
N TRP A 633 -0.73 -1.56 18.88
CA TRP A 633 -0.24 -2.42 17.80
C TRP A 633 -0.74 -1.96 16.44
N SER A 634 0.09 -2.21 15.42
CA SER A 634 -0.24 -2.11 14.01
C SER A 634 -0.08 -3.49 13.36
N PRO A 635 -0.63 -3.74 12.17
CA PRO A 635 -0.51 -5.06 11.54
C PRO A 635 0.95 -5.45 11.29
N MET A 636 1.23 -6.76 11.38
CA MET A 636 2.50 -7.34 10.94
C MET A 636 2.43 -7.62 9.43
N ILE A 637 3.55 -7.62 8.72
CA ILE A 637 3.62 -8.02 7.31
C ILE A 637 4.72 -9.04 7.07
N PHE A 638 4.48 -9.94 6.13
CA PHE A 638 5.40 -10.95 5.64
C PHE A 638 5.60 -10.69 4.13
N PRO A 639 6.62 -9.91 3.75
CA PRO A 639 6.85 -9.52 2.35
C PRO A 639 7.21 -10.72 1.47
N LEU A 640 7.00 -10.60 0.17
CA LEU A 640 7.51 -11.54 -0.83
C LEU A 640 8.80 -10.99 -1.44
N SER A 641 9.74 -11.87 -1.83
CA SER A 641 10.95 -11.46 -2.56
C SER A 641 10.68 -10.98 -3.98
N GLN A 642 9.55 -11.39 -4.57
CA GLN A 642 8.98 -10.86 -5.81
C GLN A 642 7.45 -10.86 -5.66
N PRO A 643 6.74 -9.80 -6.12
CA PRO A 643 5.28 -9.81 -6.11
C PRO A 643 4.70 -10.93 -7.00
N LEU A 644 3.58 -11.51 -6.57
CA LEU A 644 2.91 -12.59 -7.28
C LEU A 644 1.69 -12.05 -8.03
N LEU A 645 1.75 -12.02 -9.37
CA LEU A 645 0.60 -11.69 -10.22
C LEU A 645 -0.44 -12.82 -10.17
N VAL A 646 -1.71 -12.45 -9.99
CA VAL A 646 -2.85 -13.37 -9.94
C VAL A 646 -3.99 -12.86 -10.82
N SER A 647 -4.67 -13.77 -11.53
CA SER A 647 -5.83 -13.47 -12.38
C SER A 647 -7.13 -13.39 -11.58
N ASP A 648 -8.23 -13.05 -12.24
CA ASP A 648 -9.57 -13.14 -11.66
C ASP A 648 -9.87 -14.58 -11.20
N ASP A 649 -10.68 -14.71 -10.14
CA ASP A 649 -11.08 -15.95 -9.46
C ASP A 649 -9.94 -16.93 -9.06
N THR A 650 -8.70 -16.46 -8.92
CA THR A 650 -7.54 -17.24 -8.45
C THR A 650 -7.75 -17.82 -7.05
N GLU A 651 -7.43 -19.10 -6.86
CA GLU A 651 -7.17 -19.67 -5.54
C GLU A 651 -5.70 -19.46 -5.15
N LEU A 652 -5.47 -18.97 -3.94
CA LEU A 652 -4.14 -18.79 -3.36
C LEU A 652 -3.98 -19.70 -2.14
N SER A 653 -3.06 -20.66 -2.24
CA SER A 653 -2.59 -21.47 -1.13
C SER A 653 -1.42 -20.75 -0.44
N VAL A 654 -1.54 -20.50 0.86
CA VAL A 654 -0.51 -19.89 1.70
C VAL A 654 0.01 -20.93 2.68
N MET A 655 1.25 -21.37 2.52
CA MET A 655 1.96 -22.13 3.55
C MET A 655 2.59 -21.16 4.54
N MET A 656 2.34 -21.36 5.84
CA MET A 656 2.91 -20.58 6.92
C MET A 656 3.30 -21.49 8.08
N SER A 657 4.54 -21.34 8.55
CA SER A 657 5.13 -22.14 9.64
C SER A 657 5.60 -21.24 10.77
N ARG A 658 5.23 -21.56 12.01
CA ARG A 658 5.92 -21.12 13.23
C ARG A 658 6.86 -22.23 13.67
N ARG A 659 8.17 -21.98 13.57
CA ARG A 659 9.23 -22.93 13.93
C ARG A 659 9.85 -22.54 15.28
N HIS A 660 10.26 -23.55 16.05
CA HIS A 660 10.89 -23.38 17.36
C HIS A 660 11.87 -24.54 17.60
N ASN A 661 13.10 -24.27 18.06
CA ASN A 661 14.13 -25.30 18.28
C ASN A 661 14.73 -25.30 19.70
N GLY A 662 13.97 -24.82 20.70
CA GLY A 662 14.43 -24.69 22.09
C GLY A 662 15.27 -23.45 22.34
N LYS A 663 16.04 -22.97 21.35
CA LYS A 663 16.84 -21.74 21.45
C LYS A 663 16.29 -20.57 20.63
N TYR A 664 15.69 -20.85 19.48
CA TYR A 664 15.17 -19.81 18.59
C TYR A 664 13.75 -20.14 18.14
N THR A 665 12.97 -19.09 17.94
CA THR A 665 11.65 -19.14 17.28
C THR A 665 11.66 -18.23 16.05
N TRP A 666 11.07 -18.69 14.94
CA TRP A 666 11.00 -17.95 13.66
C TRP A 666 9.76 -18.34 12.83
N TYR A 667 9.52 -17.58 11.77
CA TYR A 667 8.46 -17.86 10.78
C TYR A 667 9.03 -18.19 9.41
N GLU A 668 8.35 -19.05 8.65
CA GLU A 668 8.67 -19.41 7.26
C GLU A 668 7.38 -19.34 6.42
N TRP A 669 7.41 -18.78 5.20
CA TRP A 669 6.21 -18.64 4.36
C TRP A 669 6.46 -18.81 2.86
N SER A 670 5.46 -19.34 2.15
CA SER A 670 5.41 -19.40 0.68
C SER A 670 3.97 -19.42 0.15
N LEU A 671 3.78 -18.95 -1.07
CA LEU A 671 2.49 -18.87 -1.76
C LEU A 671 2.50 -19.75 -3.02
N GLU A 672 1.36 -20.35 -3.34
CA GLU A 672 1.09 -21.03 -4.60
C GLU A 672 -0.28 -20.57 -5.13
N SER A 673 -0.34 -20.14 -6.40
CA SER A 673 -1.59 -19.71 -7.04
C SER A 673 -2.11 -20.77 -8.02
N TYR A 674 -3.44 -20.88 -8.10
CA TYR A 674 -4.15 -21.85 -8.92
C TYR A 674 -5.37 -21.22 -9.61
N VAL A 675 -5.69 -21.71 -10.79
CA VAL A 675 -6.91 -21.40 -11.54
C VAL A 675 -7.59 -22.71 -11.94
N TYR A 676 -8.93 -22.74 -11.92
CA TYR A 676 -9.68 -23.88 -12.45
C TYR A 676 -10.00 -23.67 -13.92
N MET A 677 -9.69 -24.67 -14.74
CA MET A 677 -10.22 -24.78 -16.09
C MET A 677 -11.29 -25.88 -16.12
N VAL A 678 -12.42 -25.60 -16.77
CA VAL A 678 -13.42 -26.62 -17.11
C VAL A 678 -13.07 -27.14 -18.49
N VAL A 679 -12.84 -28.46 -18.59
CA VAL A 679 -12.62 -29.13 -19.87
C VAL A 679 -13.77 -30.10 -20.10
N THR A 680 -14.49 -29.91 -21.20
CA THR A 680 -15.46 -30.89 -21.70
C THR A 680 -14.71 -32.00 -22.42
N SER A 681 -14.81 -33.24 -21.92
CA SER A 681 -14.17 -34.38 -22.58
C SER A 681 -14.96 -34.78 -23.83
N THR A 682 -14.59 -34.25 -25.00
CA THR A 682 -15.04 -34.83 -26.28
C THR A 682 -14.45 -36.22 -26.41
N SER A 683 -15.29 -37.24 -26.50
CA SER A 683 -14.91 -38.65 -26.59
C SER A 683 -14.36 -39.05 -27.96
N THR A 684 -13.22 -38.49 -28.36
CA THR A 684 -12.42 -39.04 -29.46
C THR A 684 -11.56 -40.18 -28.92
N ALA A 685 -12.12 -41.39 -28.94
CA ALA A 685 -11.34 -42.61 -28.71
C ALA A 685 -10.34 -42.82 -29.85
N SER A 686 -9.06 -42.62 -29.55
CA SER A 686 -7.96 -43.20 -30.33
C SER A 686 -6.83 -43.55 -29.37
N ASP A 687 -6.58 -44.85 -29.21
CA ASP A 687 -5.47 -45.36 -28.38
C ASP A 687 -4.13 -44.76 -28.80
N ALA A 688 -3.45 -44.13 -27.86
CA ALA A 688 -2.04 -43.80 -27.95
C ALA A 688 -1.39 -44.09 -26.60
N THR A 689 -1.01 -45.36 -26.41
CA THR A 689 -0.22 -45.81 -25.25
C THR A 689 1.13 -45.10 -25.23
N MET A 690 1.37 -44.23 -24.26
CA MET A 690 2.73 -43.81 -23.87
C MET A 690 3.07 -44.41 -22.51
N GLU A 691 4.10 -45.25 -22.48
CA GLU A 691 4.61 -45.87 -21.26
C GLU A 691 5.26 -44.84 -20.34
N VAL A 692 4.84 -44.80 -19.08
CA VAL A 692 5.52 -44.04 -18.03
C VAL A 692 6.53 -44.95 -17.34
N ILE A 693 7.80 -44.86 -17.75
CA ILE A 693 8.90 -45.56 -17.08
C ILE A 693 9.23 -44.83 -15.77
N THR A 694 8.80 -45.40 -14.65
CA THR A 694 9.23 -44.98 -13.30
C THR A 694 10.51 -45.70 -12.87
N PRO A 695 11.61 -45.01 -12.54
CA PRO A 695 12.75 -45.64 -11.88
C PRO A 695 12.44 -45.89 -10.41
N ASN A 696 12.59 -47.15 -9.97
CA ASN A 696 12.33 -47.57 -8.59
C ASN A 696 13.61 -47.40 -7.74
N ASN A 697 13.47 -47.02 -6.46
CA ASN A 697 14.60 -46.90 -5.54
C ASN A 697 15.08 -48.29 -5.08
N ASN A 698 16.38 -48.58 -5.22
CA ASN A 698 17.14 -49.45 -4.31
C ASN A 698 18.65 -49.24 -4.47
N ALA A 699 19.41 -49.43 -3.38
CA ALA A 699 20.81 -49.03 -3.29
C ALA A 699 21.81 -50.18 -3.43
N HIS A 700 22.98 -49.94 -4.03
CA HIS A 700 24.29 -50.05 -3.35
C HIS A 700 25.50 -49.67 -4.25
N ASN A 701 26.54 -49.17 -3.57
CA ASN A 701 27.95 -48.91 -3.91
C ASN A 701 28.54 -49.41 -5.26
N VAL A 702 29.39 -48.60 -5.92
CA VAL A 702 30.87 -48.80 -6.07
C VAL A 702 31.52 -47.82 -7.09
N THR A 703 32.62 -47.17 -6.66
CA THR A 703 33.77 -46.51 -7.37
C THR A 703 33.66 -45.49 -8.53
N GLN A 704 34.57 -44.52 -8.44
CA GLN A 704 35.20 -43.60 -9.41
C GLN A 704 35.22 -43.99 -10.90
N GLU A 705 35.02 -43.01 -11.81
CA GLU A 705 36.10 -42.41 -12.65
C GLU A 705 35.64 -41.17 -13.45
N GLU A 706 36.56 -40.49 -14.13
CA GLU A 706 36.35 -39.17 -14.77
C GLU A 706 35.84 -39.24 -16.23
N SER A 707 35.05 -38.24 -16.69
CA SER A 707 35.49 -37.27 -17.74
C SER A 707 34.40 -36.64 -18.65
N LYS A 708 34.54 -35.32 -18.85
CA LYS A 708 34.28 -34.49 -20.07
C LYS A 708 32.90 -34.42 -20.78
N ARG A 709 32.25 -33.27 -20.56
CA ARG A 709 31.63 -32.32 -21.55
C ARG A 709 30.78 -32.85 -22.72
N VAL A 710 29.50 -32.45 -22.73
CA VAL A 710 28.84 -31.75 -23.85
C VAL A 710 27.97 -30.61 -23.28
N THR A 711 27.91 -29.46 -23.95
CA THR A 711 27.14 -28.26 -23.54
C THR A 711 26.10 -27.87 -24.59
N SER A 712 24.89 -27.45 -24.19
CA SER A 712 24.31 -26.08 -24.30
C SER A 712 22.80 -26.19 -24.63
N PRO A 713 21.96 -25.12 -24.59
CA PRO A 713 22.25 -23.71 -24.29
C PRO A 713 21.36 -23.08 -23.19
N HIS A 714 21.66 -21.83 -22.82
CA HIS A 714 20.92 -20.99 -21.88
C HIS A 714 20.93 -19.53 -22.39
N PRO A 715 19.79 -18.84 -22.45
CA PRO A 715 19.71 -17.38 -22.52
C PRO A 715 19.20 -16.81 -21.18
N TYR A 716 19.37 -15.54 -20.82
CA TYR A 716 20.43 -14.55 -21.09
C TYR A 716 20.30 -13.50 -19.96
N ALA A 717 21.40 -13.06 -19.35
CA ALA A 717 21.39 -11.96 -18.37
C ALA A 717 22.46 -10.94 -18.75
N PRO A 718 22.16 -9.62 -18.78
CA PRO A 718 23.16 -8.60 -19.06
C PRO A 718 23.92 -8.24 -17.77
N GLY A 719 25.24 -8.43 -17.79
CA GLY A 719 26.13 -7.90 -16.76
C GLY A 719 27.09 -6.88 -17.37
N TRP A 720 27.49 -5.88 -16.58
CA TRP A 720 28.69 -5.09 -16.84
C TRP A 720 29.61 -5.21 -15.63
N THR A 721 30.82 -5.69 -15.87
CA THR A 721 31.89 -5.80 -14.87
C THR A 721 33.13 -5.09 -15.41
N PHE A 722 33.76 -4.23 -14.60
CA PHE A 722 35.15 -3.85 -14.85
C PHE A 722 36.10 -4.57 -13.90
N SER A 723 37.23 -4.99 -14.46
CA SER A 723 38.14 -5.96 -13.86
C SER A 723 39.16 -5.29 -12.93
N ALA A 724 39.50 -5.96 -11.83
CA ALA A 724 40.62 -5.60 -10.98
C ALA A 724 41.72 -6.65 -11.10
N ASN A 725 42.96 -6.22 -11.37
CA ASN A 725 44.13 -7.09 -11.21
C ASN A 725 45.33 -6.34 -10.62
N LYS A 726 46.15 -7.07 -9.86
CA LYS A 726 47.10 -6.53 -8.86
C LYS A 726 48.51 -6.29 -9.43
N SER A 727 49.20 -5.27 -8.93
CA SER A 727 50.64 -5.36 -8.64
C SER A 727 51.07 -4.37 -7.53
N LYS A 728 52.12 -4.77 -6.81
CA LYS A 728 52.56 -4.34 -5.48
C LYS A 728 53.32 -2.99 -5.40
N ASP A 729 53.54 -2.59 -4.14
CA ASP A 729 54.75 -1.97 -3.55
C ASP A 729 54.76 -0.48 -3.12
N ALA A 730 55.41 -0.27 -1.96
CA ALA A 730 55.94 0.95 -1.33
C ALA A 730 55.01 2.04 -0.72
N GLN A 731 55.10 2.18 0.61
CA GLN A 731 54.97 3.43 1.38
C GLN A 731 56.33 4.17 1.46
N PRO A 732 56.46 5.37 2.08
CA PRO A 732 55.54 6.52 2.23
C PRO A 732 56.23 7.87 1.86
N LEU A 733 55.52 9.02 1.95
CA LEU A 733 55.94 10.25 2.67
C LEU A 733 55.33 11.60 2.15
N SER A 734 54.54 12.22 3.04
CA SER A 734 54.68 13.62 3.48
C SER A 734 54.18 14.83 2.66
N LYS A 735 53.38 15.64 3.37
CA LYS A 735 53.51 17.09 3.63
C LYS A 735 53.14 18.14 2.55
N ARG A 736 52.50 19.19 3.10
CA ARG A 736 52.41 20.60 2.63
C ARG A 736 51.52 20.85 1.41
N LYS A 737 50.94 22.03 1.23
CA LYS A 737 50.45 23.13 2.09
C LYS A 737 49.93 24.16 1.09
N ILE A 738 48.78 24.74 1.40
CA ILE A 738 48.22 25.97 0.82
C ILE A 738 49.30 27.08 0.68
N SER A 739 49.37 27.74 -0.49
CA SER A 739 49.44 29.22 -0.59
C SER A 739 49.42 29.76 -2.04
N ASN A 740 48.44 30.63 -2.31
CA ASN A 740 48.47 31.87 -3.11
C ASN A 740 49.43 32.03 -4.32
N SER A 741 48.89 32.46 -5.47
CA SER A 741 49.26 33.76 -6.10
C SER A 741 48.45 34.08 -7.37
N SER A 742 47.99 35.34 -7.47
CA SER A 742 47.93 36.14 -8.72
C SER A 742 49.17 37.08 -8.70
N PRO A 743 49.42 38.05 -9.63
CA PRO A 743 48.60 38.63 -10.71
C PRO A 743 49.39 38.96 -12.04
N PHE A 744 48.92 39.99 -12.79
CA PHE A 744 49.46 40.67 -14.01
C PHE A 744 49.08 40.06 -15.40
N ASP A 745 48.86 40.83 -16.49
CA ASP A 745 48.41 42.24 -16.71
C ASP A 745 48.26 42.56 -18.22
N LYS A 746 47.45 43.57 -18.61
CA LYS A 746 47.50 44.39 -19.87
C LYS A 746 47.37 43.64 -21.23
N GLN A 747 47.02 44.23 -22.39
CA GLN A 747 46.44 45.52 -22.88
C GLN A 747 45.94 45.22 -24.33
N GLN A 748 44.89 45.83 -24.91
CA GLN A 748 44.80 47.17 -25.54
C GLN A 748 43.30 47.39 -25.91
N LYS A 749 42.64 48.52 -25.63
CA LYS A 749 42.59 49.79 -26.42
C LYS A 749 42.13 49.62 -27.89
N LEU A 750 41.31 50.49 -28.49
CA LEU A 750 40.37 51.57 -28.09
C LEU A 750 39.77 52.13 -29.40
N TYR A 751 38.50 52.56 -29.49
CA TYR A 751 38.08 53.80 -30.20
C TYR A 751 36.57 54.07 -30.07
N SER A 752 36.20 55.34 -30.22
CA SER A 752 34.90 55.94 -29.89
C SER A 752 34.23 56.57 -31.11
N GLY A 753 32.89 56.69 -31.10
CA GLY A 753 32.16 57.56 -32.04
C GLY A 753 30.71 57.81 -31.60
N ARG A 754 30.39 59.07 -31.27
CA ARG A 754 29.01 59.61 -31.25
C ARG A 754 28.78 60.40 -32.54
N VAL A 755 27.53 60.52 -32.99
CA VAL A 755 26.84 61.79 -33.32
C VAL A 755 25.41 61.48 -33.80
N SER A 756 24.46 62.39 -33.53
CA SER A 756 23.04 62.32 -33.88
C SER A 756 22.71 63.01 -35.22
N ILE A 757 21.47 62.89 -35.72
CA ILE A 757 20.57 63.96 -36.22
C ILE A 757 19.44 63.38 -37.09
N ASP A 758 18.21 63.47 -36.56
CA ASP A 758 16.91 63.97 -37.09
C ASP A 758 16.37 63.75 -38.52
N ASN A 759 15.03 63.94 -38.59
CA ASN A 759 14.08 64.09 -39.71
C ASN A 759 13.59 62.78 -40.37
N GLU A 760 12.31 62.40 -40.24
CA GLU A 760 11.07 63.04 -40.77
C GLU A 760 10.95 62.97 -42.30
N GLU A 761 10.01 62.15 -42.81
CA GLU A 761 8.76 62.64 -43.41
C GLU A 761 7.77 61.50 -43.73
N MET A 762 6.47 61.85 -43.81
CA MET A 762 5.35 60.97 -44.13
C MET A 762 5.13 60.85 -45.65
N HIS A 763 4.52 59.76 -46.11
CA HIS A 763 3.57 59.82 -47.22
C HIS A 763 2.43 58.80 -47.08
N HIS A 764 1.19 59.29 -47.16
CA HIS A 764 -0.04 58.49 -47.29
C HIS A 764 -0.29 58.11 -48.77
N GLN A 765 -0.93 56.96 -49.01
CA GLN A 765 -2.08 56.79 -49.95
C GLN A 765 -2.61 55.34 -50.02
N ASP A 766 -3.61 55.03 -49.18
CA ASP A 766 -5.01 54.75 -49.53
C ASP A 766 -5.42 53.96 -50.82
N PHE A 767 -6.35 53.00 -50.59
CA PHE A 767 -7.36 52.35 -51.47
C PHE A 767 -6.95 51.49 -52.70
N GLU A 768 -7.37 50.21 -52.71
CA GLU A 768 -8.61 49.79 -53.40
C GLU A 768 -9.08 48.37 -53.00
N GLU A 769 -10.35 48.04 -53.27
CA GLU A 769 -11.03 46.78 -52.90
C GLU A 769 -10.81 45.64 -53.92
N GLY A 770 -10.97 44.39 -53.49
CA GLY A 770 -10.88 43.22 -54.36
C GLY A 770 -11.52 41.98 -53.75
N ASP A 771 -12.80 41.77 -54.04
CA ASP A 771 -13.60 40.67 -53.48
C ASP A 771 -13.43 39.35 -54.27
N THR A 772 -13.81 38.24 -53.60
CA THR A 772 -14.15 36.89 -54.09
C THR A 772 -13.21 35.68 -53.83
N ASN A 773 -13.89 34.59 -53.43
CA ASN A 773 -13.52 33.16 -53.52
C ASN A 773 -12.66 32.49 -52.42
N ASN A 774 -13.29 32.32 -51.26
CA ASN A 774 -13.79 31.00 -50.82
C ASN A 774 -12.82 29.79 -50.88
N GLN A 775 -12.17 29.43 -49.74
CA GLN A 775 -11.96 28.02 -49.37
C GLN A 775 -11.67 27.80 -47.87
N ILE A 776 -12.56 27.02 -47.23
CA ILE A 776 -12.34 26.12 -46.07
C ILE A 776 -11.86 26.77 -44.75
N ASN A 777 -12.81 26.98 -43.84
CA ASN A 777 -12.58 27.16 -42.40
C ASN A 777 -12.64 25.81 -41.65
N GLY A 778 -11.83 25.70 -40.58
CA GLY A 778 -11.64 24.50 -39.76
C GLY A 778 -10.14 24.13 -39.71
N TRP A 779 -9.54 23.70 -38.60
CA TRP A 779 -10.06 22.73 -37.62
C TRP A 779 -9.88 23.14 -36.15
N THR A 780 -10.63 22.45 -35.27
CA THR A 780 -10.73 22.72 -33.83
C THR A 780 -9.66 22.01 -32.98
N ASN A 781 -9.39 22.59 -31.80
CA ASN A 781 -8.47 22.06 -30.79
C ASN A 781 -8.78 20.63 -30.33
N GLY A 782 -7.79 19.74 -30.42
CA GLY A 782 -7.87 18.34 -29.99
C GLY A 782 -7.82 18.14 -28.46
N TRP A 783 -8.92 18.46 -27.78
CA TRP A 783 -9.26 17.95 -26.43
C TRP A 783 -10.73 17.49 -26.40
N THR A 784 -11.05 16.55 -27.28
CA THR A 784 -12.33 15.83 -27.29
C THR A 784 -12.24 14.56 -26.45
N SER A 785 -13.34 14.24 -25.76
CA SER A 785 -13.50 13.03 -24.96
C SER A 785 -13.20 11.79 -25.80
N VAL A 786 -12.50 10.80 -25.23
CA VAL A 786 -12.40 9.47 -25.85
C VAL A 786 -13.75 8.77 -25.67
N ASN A 787 -14.60 8.96 -26.68
CA ASN A 787 -15.67 8.07 -27.12
C ASN A 787 -15.66 8.16 -28.66
N ASP A 788 -16.22 7.16 -29.32
CA ASP A 788 -16.37 7.02 -30.78
C ASP A 788 -15.11 6.52 -31.53
N LEU A 789 -14.69 5.30 -31.19
CA LEU A 789 -14.40 4.31 -32.22
C LEU A 789 -15.52 3.26 -32.21
N HIS A 790 -15.88 2.74 -33.39
CA HIS A 790 -16.96 1.78 -33.68
C HIS A 790 -18.39 2.35 -33.81
N ARG A 791 -18.77 2.63 -35.06
CA ARG A 791 -20.17 2.58 -35.52
C ARG A 791 -20.27 1.63 -36.72
N ALA A 792 -20.44 0.33 -36.46
CA ALA A 792 -20.73 -0.68 -37.48
C ALA A 792 -21.29 -1.99 -36.88
N THR A 793 -22.51 -1.95 -36.33
CA THR A 793 -23.50 -3.05 -36.35
C THR A 793 -24.82 -2.52 -35.79
N GLU A 794 -25.91 -2.74 -36.52
CA GLU A 794 -27.24 -2.26 -36.14
C GLU A 794 -27.95 -3.25 -35.20
N ALA A 795 -28.73 -2.74 -34.27
CA ALA A 795 -29.47 -3.55 -33.31
C ALA A 795 -30.77 -4.08 -33.93
N ILE A 796 -30.99 -5.40 -33.87
CA ILE A 796 -32.29 -6.01 -34.11
C ILE A 796 -33.02 -6.13 -32.77
N VAL A 797 -34.17 -5.47 -32.66
CA VAL A 797 -35.07 -5.55 -31.50
C VAL A 797 -36.15 -6.59 -31.79
N PRO A 798 -36.40 -7.58 -30.90
CA PRO A 798 -37.58 -8.44 -31.02
C PRO A 798 -38.80 -7.75 -30.40
N ALA A 799 -39.80 -7.46 -31.23
CA ALA A 799 -41.13 -7.07 -30.79
C ALA A 799 -42.02 -8.31 -30.57
N TYR A 800 -42.89 -8.25 -29.56
CA TYR A 800 -43.97 -9.22 -29.37
C TYR A 800 -45.14 -8.91 -30.33
N ASP A 801 -45.79 -9.94 -30.86
CA ASP A 801 -47.27 -9.97 -30.96
C ASP A 801 -47.82 -11.42 -30.96
N ILE A 802 -49.14 -11.55 -30.79
CA ILE A 802 -49.87 -12.72 -30.27
C ILE A 802 -50.59 -13.52 -31.38
N GLY A 803 -50.75 -14.84 -31.19
CA GLY A 803 -51.60 -15.69 -32.05
C GLY A 803 -51.92 -17.09 -31.49
N ASN A 804 -53.17 -17.30 -31.11
CA ASN A 804 -53.81 -18.57 -30.68
C ASN A 804 -54.24 -19.41 -31.93
N GLU A 805 -54.57 -20.72 -31.94
CA GLU A 805 -54.65 -21.89 -31.03
C GLU A 805 -55.00 -23.15 -31.90
N PRO A 806 -55.40 -24.36 -31.41
CA PRO A 806 -55.05 -25.16 -30.22
C PRO A 806 -54.76 -26.68 -30.56
N GLN A 807 -54.71 -27.55 -29.53
CA GLN A 807 -54.86 -29.04 -29.57
C GLN A 807 -53.72 -29.87 -30.24
N GLU A 808 -53.40 -31.12 -29.85
CA GLU A 808 -53.74 -31.92 -28.66
C GLU A 808 -52.64 -32.99 -28.39
N LYS A 809 -52.79 -33.76 -27.31
CA LYS A 809 -51.88 -34.83 -26.84
C LYS A 809 -51.54 -35.90 -27.90
N ILE A 810 -50.31 -36.45 -27.82
CA ILE A 810 -50.05 -37.90 -27.76
C ILE A 810 -48.68 -38.13 -27.10
N GLU A 811 -48.66 -38.95 -26.06
CA GLU A 811 -47.44 -39.46 -25.44
C GLU A 811 -46.85 -40.58 -26.30
N LYS A 812 -45.52 -40.63 -26.45
CA LYS A 812 -44.80 -41.91 -26.60
C LYS A 812 -43.31 -41.77 -26.35
N GLU A 813 -42.82 -42.69 -25.54
CA GLU A 813 -41.45 -42.78 -25.04
C GLU A 813 -40.42 -42.82 -26.18
N LYS A 814 -39.41 -41.97 -26.07
CA LYS A 814 -38.03 -42.32 -26.44
C LYS A 814 -37.12 -41.75 -25.37
N GLU A 815 -36.65 -42.63 -24.48
CA GLU A 815 -35.45 -42.36 -23.69
C GLU A 815 -34.29 -42.17 -24.67
N ILE A 816 -33.86 -40.92 -24.81
CA ILE A 816 -32.52 -40.60 -25.27
C ILE A 816 -31.77 -40.24 -24.00
N GLU A 817 -30.92 -41.16 -23.54
CA GLU A 817 -29.91 -40.84 -22.54
C GLU A 817 -29.09 -39.67 -23.08
N LYS A 818 -29.32 -38.46 -22.56
CA LYS A 818 -28.31 -37.42 -22.64
C LYS A 818 -27.16 -37.89 -21.78
N GLU A 819 -26.14 -38.48 -22.41
CA GLU A 819 -24.82 -38.57 -21.82
C GLU A 819 -24.48 -37.17 -21.30
N LYS A 820 -24.44 -37.02 -19.97
CA LYS A 820 -23.91 -35.80 -19.37
C LYS A 820 -22.44 -35.79 -19.72
N GLU A 821 -22.05 -34.90 -20.64
CA GLU A 821 -20.65 -34.56 -20.88
C GLU A 821 -19.98 -34.37 -19.51
N LYS A 822 -18.96 -35.19 -19.23
CA LYS A 822 -18.29 -35.14 -17.94
C LYS A 822 -17.42 -33.89 -17.93
N GLU A 823 -17.94 -32.83 -17.34
CA GLU A 823 -17.17 -31.62 -17.02
C GLU A 823 -16.00 -32.00 -16.09
N VAL A 824 -14.77 -31.93 -16.61
CA VAL A 824 -13.56 -32.18 -15.83
C VAL A 824 -13.02 -30.83 -15.35
N HIS A 825 -13.10 -30.59 -14.04
CA HIS A 825 -12.49 -29.43 -13.41
C HIS A 825 -11.00 -29.70 -13.14
N ILE A 826 -10.12 -29.02 -13.87
CA ILE A 826 -8.66 -29.14 -13.71
C ILE A 826 -8.15 -27.95 -12.89
N ARG A 827 -7.61 -28.21 -11.69
CA ARG A 827 -6.91 -27.20 -10.87
C ARG A 827 -5.47 -27.05 -11.37
N VAL A 828 -5.19 -25.98 -12.12
CA VAL A 828 -3.85 -25.72 -12.68
C VAL A 828 -3.11 -24.70 -11.84
N LYS A 829 -1.88 -25.05 -11.45
CA LYS A 829 -0.97 -24.15 -10.72
C LYS A 829 -0.41 -23.11 -11.67
N THR A 830 -0.67 -21.83 -11.40
CA THR A 830 -0.28 -20.69 -12.24
C THR A 830 0.95 -19.95 -11.73
N GLY A 831 1.28 -20.07 -10.44
CA GLY A 831 2.43 -19.40 -9.84
C GLY A 831 2.89 -20.00 -8.52
N VAL A 832 4.10 -19.65 -8.11
CA VAL A 832 4.72 -20.07 -6.84
C VAL A 832 5.78 -19.08 -6.41
N THR A 833 5.86 -18.77 -5.12
CA THR A 833 6.96 -18.01 -4.54
C THR A 833 8.02 -18.96 -3.97
N MET A 834 9.25 -18.48 -3.80
CA MET A 834 10.22 -19.18 -2.95
C MET A 834 9.71 -19.33 -1.50
N LEU A 835 10.35 -20.24 -0.74
CA LEU A 835 10.20 -20.31 0.71
C LEU A 835 11.04 -19.20 1.37
N HIS A 836 10.38 -18.31 2.10
CA HIS A 836 11.00 -17.19 2.79
C HIS A 836 11.47 -17.60 4.19
N ASN A 837 12.57 -16.98 4.63
CA ASN A 837 13.23 -17.14 5.93
C ASN A 837 13.54 -18.61 6.33
N SER A 838 13.85 -19.46 5.36
CA SER A 838 14.12 -20.88 5.59
C SER A 838 15.18 -21.09 6.68
N ARG A 839 14.83 -21.90 7.69
CA ARG A 839 15.61 -22.22 8.90
C ARG A 839 15.95 -21.01 9.78
N GLY A 840 15.19 -19.92 9.69
CA GLY A 840 15.36 -18.72 10.51
C GLY A 840 16.68 -18.01 10.26
N ARG A 841 17.22 -18.13 9.04
CA ARG A 841 18.55 -17.62 8.67
C ARG A 841 18.62 -16.09 8.64
N CYS A 842 17.53 -15.44 8.26
CA CYS A 842 17.47 -13.99 8.11
C CYS A 842 16.81 -13.33 9.33
N SER A 843 15.72 -13.91 9.85
CA SER A 843 15.07 -13.44 11.07
C SER A 843 14.68 -14.59 11.99
N ARG A 844 15.05 -14.44 13.26
CA ARG A 844 14.69 -15.30 14.37
C ARG A 844 14.79 -14.52 15.67
N ILE A 845 14.09 -14.97 16.69
CA ILE A 845 14.16 -14.41 18.04
C ILE A 845 14.84 -15.45 18.94
N GLU A 846 15.80 -15.01 19.74
CA GLU A 846 16.59 -15.86 20.63
C GLU A 846 15.97 -15.88 22.03
N LEU A 847 15.67 -17.08 22.50
CA LEU A 847 15.39 -17.41 23.89
C LEU A 847 16.74 -17.42 24.63
N ARG A 848 16.80 -16.76 25.78
CA ARG A 848 18.02 -16.57 26.57
C ARG A 848 18.23 -17.66 27.60
#